data_AF-A0A9E0LW92-F1
#
_entry.id   AF-A0A9E0LW92-F1
#
_cell.length_a   1.000
_cell.length_b   1.000
_cell.length_c   1.000
_cell.angle_alpha   90.00
_cell.angle_beta   90.00
_cell.angle_gamma   90.00
#
_symmetry.space_group_name_H-M   'P 1'
#
loop_
_entity.id
_entity.type
_entity.pdbx_description
1 polymer ?
#
loop_
_entity_poly.entity_id
_entity_poly.type
_entity_poly.pdbx_seq_one_letter_code
_entity_poly.pdbx_strand_id
1 'polypeptide(L)'
;SEGKAKVLDFGLAKAMESSAGGSSAADLARSPTLMQSPTLTATHGTQLGVILGTAAYMAPEQARGLTVDKRADIWAFGVVLFEMLTGKRLFDGETVSDTLAAVLRQEIDWTALPEATPPAIRRLLRRCLARSPKNRLRDIGDARLVLDEVASGRAEENVVVGSVSGASEARPAPMMRQWRWLAPLLLLGAGLGAVTTSLLLRSPQAEIKREVRFQLTPPSELSPTRRGSGFELSPDGRFLVMSNATGIWVRALDAVESHPIARVEGPTYPFWSPDGAWIGFFAEGQLRKIPREGGAAQKICDAVEGRGGSWSPDGVIVFSQKQGVEGLSRVAAQGGTPAPLTRPASGEVQEYHRYPQFLPDGRSFLFQVLTASAERAGVYVGSVDGAEPQRVLDGSDQARFAPATLSGIDDSAGSDASAGSGYLLFRRGTVLMAQAFDSVRRKLSGEAIPVADGVGIAMNTGTGAFTLASHEILAFSNSGDDVVEIVWMNRAGERLAVVNPDIRALQGLGLARGEKRVAYGSGDPSDIWVQNLPSGEPSRFTFGPAPGWANPLWSPDGDELVYTTWDLSGLPQYEMRRRRADRSRAEETLLQSKSALYSWDFSPDGRSLLFGSNTYASWLLPLAGDKKPVEFLPPGGAQQYFQFSPDGRWVAYASDVQGQFEVFVTSVPPSGALWQISTGGGSMPRWRRADGRELYFRANDGTLMAVELGAGPGASAIEERSAPRPLFVGIPSSGNTPIFTYAAAGDGQRFLVAASRSSEQPPITVVLHWQLALRKRAAGRP
;
A
#
# COMPACT_ATOMS: atom_id res chain seq x y z
N SER A 1 27.45 -28.08 8.45
CA SER A 1 27.61 -26.62 8.54
C SER A 1 28.67 -26.19 7.53
N GLU A 2 28.37 -25.25 6.62
CA GLU A 2 29.23 -24.88 5.47
C GLU A 2 30.50 -24.06 5.83
N GLY A 3 30.99 -24.12 7.08
CA GLY A 3 32.21 -23.42 7.50
C GLY A 3 32.17 -21.89 7.43
N LYS A 4 30.99 -21.25 7.32
CA LYS A 4 30.83 -19.79 7.23
C LYS A 4 30.15 -19.21 8.48
N ALA A 5 30.79 -18.22 9.10
CA ALA A 5 30.20 -17.42 10.16
C ALA A 5 29.30 -16.32 9.57
N LYS A 6 28.13 -16.09 10.18
CA LYS A 6 27.18 -15.02 9.81
C LYS A 6 26.90 -14.17 11.04
N VAL A 7 26.92 -12.85 10.89
CA VAL A 7 26.46 -11.91 11.93
C VAL A 7 24.95 -11.78 11.82
N LEU A 8 24.25 -11.91 12.94
CA LEU A 8 22.79 -11.88 13.04
C LEU A 8 22.38 -10.80 14.04
N ASP A 9 21.08 -10.45 14.02
CA ASP A 9 20.45 -9.52 14.97
C ASP A 9 20.96 -8.06 14.94
N PHE A 10 20.47 -7.30 13.95
CA PHE A 10 20.75 -5.87 13.81
C PHE A 10 19.79 -4.97 14.61
N GLY A 11 19.02 -5.51 15.57
CA GLY A 11 17.98 -4.77 16.30
C GLY A 11 18.50 -3.59 17.15
N LEU A 12 19.80 -3.53 17.43
CA LEU A 12 20.47 -2.44 18.16
C LEU A 12 21.43 -1.63 17.27
N ALA A 13 21.47 -1.88 15.95
CA ALA A 13 22.38 -1.19 15.05
C ALA A 13 21.98 0.28 14.86
N LYS A 14 22.94 1.20 15.02
CA LYS A 14 22.74 2.64 14.82
C LYS A 14 23.52 3.12 13.61
N ALA A 15 22.84 3.77 12.66
CA ALA A 15 23.50 4.49 11.57
C ALA A 15 24.21 5.73 12.14
N MET A 16 25.53 5.81 11.99
CA MET A 16 26.32 6.97 12.40
C MET A 16 26.59 7.86 11.18
N GLU A 17 25.95 9.03 11.12
CA GLU A 17 26.33 10.08 10.15
C GLU A 17 27.68 10.68 10.55
N SER A 18 28.56 10.86 9.56
CA SER A 18 29.82 11.58 9.73
C SER A 18 29.60 13.07 9.49
N SER A 19 29.16 13.80 10.50
CA SER A 19 29.14 15.26 10.49
C SER A 19 29.59 15.79 11.85
N ALA A 20 30.68 16.55 11.82
CA ALA A 20 31.23 17.24 12.98
C ALA A 20 30.28 18.39 13.38
N GLY A 21 29.51 18.19 14.45
CA GLY A 21 28.66 19.22 15.04
C GLY A 21 28.03 18.69 16.32
N GLY A 22 28.50 19.17 17.47
CA GLY A 22 28.03 18.71 18.78
C GLY A 22 26.55 19.05 19.00
N SER A 23 25.74 18.02 19.21
CA SER A 23 24.37 18.13 19.73
C SER A 23 24.38 17.72 21.21
N SER A 24 23.68 18.51 22.02
CA SER A 24 23.71 18.44 23.49
C SER A 24 22.77 17.35 24.02
N ALA A 25 22.96 16.95 25.28
CA ALA A 25 22.16 15.92 25.95
C ALA A 25 20.63 16.23 26.00
N ALA A 26 20.22 17.48 25.77
CA ALA A 26 18.81 17.88 25.73
C ALA A 26 18.11 17.51 24.41
N ASP A 27 18.84 17.34 23.31
CA ASP A 27 18.26 16.99 22.00
C ASP A 27 17.95 15.48 21.88
N LEU A 28 18.62 14.65 22.70
CA LEU A 28 18.41 13.20 22.76
C LEU A 28 17.12 12.78 23.49
N ALA A 29 16.57 13.64 24.36
CA ALA A 29 15.33 13.35 25.11
C ALA A 29 14.06 13.60 24.28
N ARG A 30 14.17 14.20 23.09
CA ARG A 30 13.03 14.51 22.20
C ARG A 30 12.97 13.66 20.92
N SER A 31 13.82 12.65 20.79
CA SER A 31 13.76 11.71 19.67
C SER A 31 12.70 10.60 19.90
N PRO A 32 11.77 10.35 18.95
CA PRO A 32 10.70 9.35 19.10
C PRO A 32 11.17 7.89 19.18
N THR A 33 12.46 7.64 18.93
CA THR A 33 13.05 6.29 18.86
C THR A 33 13.30 5.64 20.22
N LEU A 34 13.11 6.35 21.34
CA LEU A 34 13.28 5.78 22.69
C LEU A 34 12.03 5.05 23.24
N MET A 35 10.85 5.20 22.63
CA MET A 35 9.63 4.49 23.07
C MET A 35 9.28 3.23 22.23
N GLN A 36 10.09 2.87 21.23
CA GLN A 36 9.87 1.67 20.40
C GLN A 36 11.13 0.81 20.20
N SER A 37 11.93 0.63 21.25
CA SER A 37 12.98 -0.38 21.27
C SER A 37 12.60 -1.55 22.18
N PRO A 38 12.81 -2.83 21.79
CA PRO A 38 12.35 -4.02 22.54
C PRO A 38 13.05 -4.28 23.89
N THR A 39 13.68 -3.28 24.51
CA THR A 39 14.55 -3.49 25.68
C THR A 39 14.11 -2.72 26.93
N LEU A 40 12.93 -2.08 26.95
CA LEU A 40 12.42 -1.37 28.15
C LEU A 40 10.99 -1.74 28.60
N THR A 41 10.40 -2.81 28.08
CA THR A 41 9.11 -3.35 28.58
C THR A 41 9.25 -4.82 28.94
N ALA A 42 10.03 -5.09 29.99
CA ALA A 42 10.01 -6.37 30.71
C ALA A 42 9.96 -6.11 32.23
N THR A 43 8.92 -5.40 32.68
CA THR A 43 8.46 -5.46 34.06
C THR A 43 6.99 -5.86 34.04
N HIS A 44 6.74 -7.14 33.77
CA HIS A 44 5.67 -8.00 34.31
C HIS A 44 5.73 -9.34 33.57
N GLY A 45 6.19 -10.39 34.25
CA GLY A 45 6.10 -11.77 33.76
C GLY A 45 7.45 -12.45 33.54
N THR A 46 7.83 -13.29 34.50
CA THR A 46 8.97 -14.21 34.52
C THR A 46 9.12 -15.05 33.24
N GLN A 47 10.16 -14.79 32.46
CA GLN A 47 10.92 -15.81 31.74
C GLN A 47 12.39 -15.69 32.14
N LEU A 48 12.80 -16.58 33.06
CA LEU A 48 14.19 -16.77 33.49
C LEU A 48 15.04 -17.20 32.28
N GLY A 49 16.11 -16.45 31.98
CA GLY A 49 17.29 -17.00 31.31
C GLY A 49 18.02 -16.15 30.25
N VAL A 50 17.44 -15.09 29.68
CA VAL A 50 17.98 -14.52 28.41
C VAL A 50 18.64 -13.14 28.54
N ILE A 51 18.38 -12.35 29.58
CA ILE A 51 18.87 -10.96 29.67
C ILE A 51 19.99 -10.81 30.72
N LEU A 52 21.02 -11.64 30.62
CA LEU A 52 22.30 -11.42 31.32
C LEU A 52 23.50 -11.39 30.35
N GLY A 53 23.34 -11.93 29.13
CA GLY A 53 24.46 -12.19 28.21
C GLY A 53 25.10 -10.95 27.60
N THR A 54 24.34 -9.90 27.27
CA THR A 54 24.86 -8.77 26.47
C THR A 54 25.74 -7.81 27.26
N ALA A 55 25.54 -7.69 28.58
CA ALA A 55 26.28 -6.73 29.41
C ALA A 55 27.80 -7.00 29.45
N ALA A 56 28.21 -8.28 29.38
CA ALA A 56 29.61 -8.69 29.40
C ALA A 56 30.40 -8.27 28.14
N TYR A 57 29.71 -8.02 27.03
CA TYR A 57 30.32 -7.64 25.74
C TYR A 57 30.29 -6.12 25.49
N MET A 58 29.65 -5.34 26.36
CA MET A 58 29.57 -3.88 26.22
C MET A 58 30.93 -3.20 26.39
N ALA A 59 31.18 -2.16 25.61
CA ALA A 59 32.37 -1.35 25.74
C ALA A 59 32.31 -0.43 26.99
N PRO A 60 33.45 -0.04 27.60
CA PRO A 60 33.46 0.81 28.79
C PRO A 60 32.80 2.19 28.60
N GLU A 61 32.78 2.71 27.38
CA GLU A 61 32.05 3.93 27.02
C GLU A 61 30.53 3.71 26.97
N GLN A 62 30.05 2.54 26.52
CA GLN A 62 28.64 2.15 26.56
C GLN A 62 28.15 1.99 27.99
N ALA A 63 28.94 1.29 28.83
CA ALA A 63 28.63 1.09 30.24
C ALA A 63 28.61 2.41 31.06
N ARG A 64 29.28 3.47 30.58
CA ARG A 64 29.24 4.81 31.18
C ARG A 64 28.17 5.73 30.56
N GLY A 65 27.42 5.27 29.57
CA GLY A 65 26.45 6.09 28.84
C GLY A 65 27.07 7.23 28.02
N LEU A 66 28.34 7.10 27.62
CA LEU A 66 29.05 8.09 26.80
C LEU A 66 28.76 7.88 25.31
N THR A 67 29.11 8.86 24.48
CA THR A 67 28.99 8.74 23.01
C THR A 67 29.79 7.54 22.49
N VAL A 68 29.12 6.69 21.73
CA VAL A 68 29.64 5.42 21.22
C VAL A 68 29.94 5.59 19.73
N ASP A 69 31.08 5.06 19.28
CA ASP A 69 31.39 4.92 17.86
C ASP A 69 31.73 3.48 17.48
N LYS A 70 32.06 3.23 16.20
CA LYS A 70 32.43 1.91 15.67
C LYS A 70 33.47 1.14 16.48
N ARG A 71 34.25 1.82 17.33
CA ARG A 71 35.25 1.16 18.18
C ARG A 71 34.61 0.34 19.30
N ALA A 72 33.34 0.54 19.65
CA ALA A 72 32.64 -0.33 20.59
C ALA A 72 32.50 -1.76 20.05
N ASP A 73 32.25 -1.92 18.75
CA ASP A 73 32.21 -3.25 18.10
C ASP A 73 33.60 -3.91 18.12
N ILE A 74 34.68 -3.12 18.06
CA ILE A 74 36.06 -3.63 18.18
C ILE A 74 36.33 -4.15 19.60
N TRP A 75 35.75 -3.53 20.63
CA TRP A 75 35.81 -4.06 21.99
C TRP A 75 35.07 -5.39 22.10
N ALA A 76 33.82 -5.44 21.64
CA ALA A 76 33.01 -6.66 21.67
C ALA A 76 33.70 -7.81 20.91
N PHE A 77 34.29 -7.51 19.75
CA PHE A 77 35.14 -8.46 19.01
C PHE A 77 36.32 -8.97 19.86
N GLY A 78 37.01 -8.08 20.57
CA GLY A 78 38.10 -8.45 21.47
C GLY A 78 37.65 -9.36 22.61
N VAL A 79 36.47 -9.11 23.19
CA VAL A 79 35.89 -9.95 24.26
C VAL A 79 35.59 -11.34 23.72
N VAL A 80 34.91 -11.43 22.57
CA VAL A 80 34.58 -12.71 21.92
C VAL A 80 35.84 -13.48 21.52
N LEU A 81 36.86 -12.82 20.96
CA LEU A 81 38.12 -13.47 20.60
C LEU A 81 38.88 -13.99 21.82
N PHE A 82 38.89 -13.24 22.93
CA PHE A 82 39.48 -13.70 24.18
C PHE A 82 38.74 -14.93 24.72
N GLU A 83 37.41 -14.90 24.73
CA GLU A 83 36.57 -16.02 25.19
C GLU A 83 36.74 -17.26 24.31
N MET A 84 36.84 -17.11 22.99
CA MET A 84 37.12 -18.23 22.07
C MET A 84 38.48 -18.88 22.33
N LEU A 85 39.50 -18.09 22.71
CA LEU A 85 40.86 -18.61 22.95
C LEU A 85 41.03 -19.23 24.33
N THR A 86 40.29 -18.74 25.33
CA THR A 86 40.42 -19.19 26.72
C THR A 86 39.32 -20.18 27.14
N GLY A 87 38.22 -20.23 26.39
CA GLY A 87 37.01 -20.98 26.76
C GLY A 87 36.27 -20.40 27.98
N LYS A 88 36.64 -19.19 28.44
CA LYS A 88 36.10 -18.55 29.64
C LYS A 88 35.64 -17.13 29.35
N ARG A 89 34.52 -16.73 29.95
CA ARG A 89 34.04 -15.34 29.88
C ARG A 89 35.07 -14.40 30.48
N LEU A 90 35.32 -13.29 29.78
CA LEU A 90 36.29 -12.30 30.22
C LEU A 90 35.79 -11.45 31.39
N PHE A 91 34.51 -11.05 31.34
CA PHE A 91 33.84 -10.32 32.41
C PHE A 91 32.61 -11.10 32.83
N ASP A 92 32.53 -11.46 34.12
CA ASP A 92 31.43 -12.21 34.70
C ASP A 92 31.11 -11.63 36.08
N GLY A 93 29.83 -11.62 36.44
CA GLY A 93 29.32 -11.00 37.66
C GLY A 93 27.96 -11.56 38.04
N GLU A 94 27.65 -11.58 39.34
CA GLU A 94 26.40 -12.16 39.87
C GLU A 94 25.17 -11.39 39.41
N THR A 95 25.31 -10.07 39.20
CA THR A 95 24.27 -9.21 38.63
C THR A 95 24.76 -8.44 37.41
N VAL A 96 23.82 -7.89 36.63
CA VAL A 96 24.14 -6.99 35.50
C VAL A 96 25.01 -5.82 35.94
N SER A 97 24.75 -5.28 37.13
CA SER A 97 25.53 -4.16 37.69
C SER A 97 26.96 -4.57 38.03
N ASP A 98 27.15 -5.79 38.54
CA ASP A 98 28.48 -6.34 38.84
C ASP A 98 29.28 -6.58 37.57
N THR A 99 28.63 -7.12 36.53
CA THR A 99 29.25 -7.31 35.21
C THR A 99 29.65 -5.99 34.56
N LEU A 100 28.80 -4.94 34.66
CA LEU A 100 29.16 -3.61 34.16
C LEU A 100 30.31 -2.99 34.98
N ALA A 101 30.32 -3.17 36.30
CA ALA A 101 31.44 -2.73 37.14
C ALA A 101 32.75 -3.43 36.76
N ALA A 102 32.71 -4.73 36.48
CA ALA A 102 33.82 -5.53 35.97
C ALA A 102 34.33 -5.00 34.62
N VAL A 103 33.41 -4.78 33.66
CA VAL A 103 33.70 -4.15 32.36
C VAL A 103 34.37 -2.79 32.54
N LEU A 104 34.12 -2.05 33.62
CA LEU A 104 34.71 -0.73 33.88
C LEU A 104 36.02 -0.72 34.68
N ARG A 105 36.31 -1.76 35.47
CA ARG A 105 37.44 -1.73 36.43
C ARG A 105 38.31 -2.99 36.50
N GLN A 106 37.80 -4.18 36.16
CA GLN A 106 38.55 -5.43 36.29
C GLN A 106 39.81 -5.45 35.41
N GLU A 107 40.95 -5.85 35.97
CA GLU A 107 42.15 -6.08 35.17
C GLU A 107 42.02 -7.37 34.35
N ILE A 108 42.45 -7.32 33.09
CA ILE A 108 42.39 -8.47 32.19
C ILE A 108 43.56 -9.40 32.50
N ASP A 109 43.28 -10.64 32.87
CA ASP A 109 44.30 -11.65 33.07
C ASP A 109 44.83 -12.16 31.72
N TRP A 110 45.97 -11.60 31.30
CA TRP A 110 46.64 -12.00 30.06
C TRP A 110 47.35 -13.35 30.14
N THR A 111 47.48 -13.94 31.34
CA THR A 111 48.07 -15.26 31.54
C THR A 111 47.09 -16.39 31.25
N ALA A 112 45.78 -16.10 31.26
CA ALA A 112 44.74 -17.04 30.88
C ALA A 112 44.77 -17.46 29.40
N LEU A 113 45.45 -16.69 28.54
CA LEU A 113 45.62 -17.03 27.12
C LEU A 113 46.61 -18.20 26.95
N PRO A 114 46.26 -19.26 26.17
CA PRO A 114 47.14 -20.41 25.93
C PRO A 114 48.53 -20.00 25.47
N GLU A 115 49.59 -20.65 25.97
CA GLU A 115 50.98 -20.32 25.61
C GLU A 115 51.23 -20.33 24.10
N ALA A 116 50.57 -21.25 23.38
CA ALA A 116 50.61 -21.36 21.92
C ALA A 116 49.95 -20.18 21.16
N THR A 117 49.31 -19.24 21.86
CA THR A 117 48.68 -18.06 21.22
C THR A 117 49.77 -17.15 20.62
N PRO A 118 49.80 -16.91 19.29
CA PRO A 118 50.86 -16.15 18.65
C PRO A 118 51.01 -14.73 19.23
N PRO A 119 52.24 -14.19 19.33
CA PRO A 119 52.49 -12.86 19.89
C PRO A 119 51.71 -11.75 19.17
N ALA A 120 51.47 -11.90 17.86
CA ALA A 120 50.66 -10.97 17.08
C ALA A 120 49.19 -10.91 17.56
N ILE A 121 48.59 -12.06 17.89
CA ILE A 121 47.23 -12.15 18.43
C ILE A 121 47.15 -11.57 19.85
N ARG A 122 48.17 -11.80 20.68
CA ARG A 122 48.26 -11.17 22.02
C ARG A 122 48.33 -9.64 21.92
N ARG A 123 49.08 -9.09 20.97
CA ARG A 123 49.12 -7.64 20.69
C ARG A 123 47.79 -7.11 20.15
N LEU A 124 47.13 -7.88 19.28
CA LEU A 124 45.82 -7.53 18.73
C LEU A 124 44.77 -7.41 19.84
N LEU A 125 44.66 -8.41 20.71
CA LEU A 125 43.73 -8.40 21.84
C LEU A 125 43.95 -7.20 22.77
N ARG A 126 45.21 -6.85 23.08
CA ARG A 126 45.53 -5.65 23.88
C ARG A 126 45.04 -4.35 23.22
N ARG A 127 45.09 -4.27 21.89
CA ARG A 127 44.58 -3.12 21.14
C ARG A 127 43.06 -3.12 20.98
N CYS A 128 42.40 -4.27 20.96
CA CYS A 128 40.94 -4.34 20.95
C CYS A 128 40.34 -4.02 22.33
N LEU A 129 40.95 -4.53 23.40
CA LEU A 129 40.48 -4.42 24.79
C LEU A 129 41.08 -3.21 25.53
N ALA A 130 41.49 -2.18 24.79
CA ALA A 130 41.86 -0.91 25.39
C ALA A 130 40.60 -0.19 25.93
N ARG A 131 40.60 0.16 27.22
CA ARG A 131 39.46 0.79 27.91
C ARG A 131 39.12 2.18 27.37
N SER A 132 40.14 2.91 26.89
CA SER A 132 39.96 4.18 26.21
C SER A 132 39.84 3.96 24.70
N PRO A 133 38.77 4.44 24.03
CA PRO A 133 38.61 4.31 22.58
C PRO A 133 39.75 4.92 21.77
N LYS A 134 40.45 5.93 22.32
CA LYS A 134 41.61 6.56 21.66
C LYS A 134 42.82 5.62 21.53
N ASN A 135 42.92 4.63 22.41
CA ASN A 135 44.00 3.64 22.43
C ASN A 135 43.56 2.32 21.77
N ARG A 136 42.31 2.23 21.32
CA ARG A 136 41.77 1.07 20.61
C ARG A 136 42.13 1.15 19.13
N LEU A 137 42.07 0.02 18.42
CA LEU A 137 42.14 0.05 16.95
C LEU A 137 41.12 1.05 16.39
N ARG A 138 41.52 1.76 15.35
CA ARG A 138 40.64 2.72 14.67
C ARG A 138 39.59 2.02 13.83
N ASP A 139 39.99 0.94 13.15
CA ASP A 139 39.18 0.21 12.18
C ASP A 139 39.35 -1.30 12.36
N ILE A 140 38.26 -2.05 12.31
CA ILE A 140 38.30 -3.52 12.45
C ILE A 140 39.03 -4.19 11.27
N GLY A 141 39.18 -3.49 10.14
CA GLY A 141 39.98 -3.93 9.00
C GLY A 141 41.43 -4.22 9.37
N ASP A 142 42.02 -3.49 10.32
CA ASP A 142 43.38 -3.72 10.79
C ASP A 142 43.50 -5.07 11.53
N ALA A 143 42.46 -5.48 12.25
CA ALA A 143 42.41 -6.78 12.91
C ALA A 143 42.37 -7.93 11.88
N ARG A 144 41.63 -7.76 10.79
CA ARG A 144 41.56 -8.76 9.70
C ARG A 144 42.93 -9.02 9.09
N LEU A 145 43.71 -7.97 8.81
CA LEU A 145 45.05 -8.10 8.24
C LEU A 145 45.97 -8.93 9.14
N VAL A 146 45.98 -8.63 10.45
CA VAL A 146 46.79 -9.38 11.43
C VAL A 146 46.34 -10.84 11.52
N LEU A 147 45.04 -11.12 11.47
CA LEU A 147 44.52 -12.49 11.50
C LEU A 147 44.89 -13.27 10.23
N ASP A 148 44.82 -12.64 9.06
CA ASP A 148 45.21 -13.24 7.77
C ASP A 148 46.72 -13.52 7.72
N GLU A 149 47.56 -12.64 8.27
CA GLU A 149 49.01 -12.83 8.37
C GLU A 149 49.39 -14.01 9.28
N VAL A 150 48.69 -14.16 10.41
CA VAL A 150 48.89 -15.29 11.33
C VAL A 150 48.37 -16.59 10.72
N ALA A 151 47.19 -16.56 10.09
CA ALA A 151 46.60 -17.73 9.42
C ALA A 151 47.43 -18.21 8.21
N SER A 152 48.14 -17.30 7.54
CA SER A 152 49.05 -17.61 6.43
C SER A 152 50.48 -17.96 6.87
N GLY A 153 50.78 -18.00 8.17
CA GLY A 153 52.09 -18.36 8.72
C GLY A 153 53.19 -17.32 8.51
N ARG A 154 52.86 -16.10 8.04
CA ARG A 154 53.82 -15.04 7.68
C ARG A 154 54.29 -14.19 8.88
N ALA A 155 53.76 -14.45 10.07
CA ALA A 155 53.99 -13.62 11.25
C ALA A 155 55.35 -13.85 11.96
N GLU A 156 56.12 -14.88 11.59
CA GLU A 156 57.41 -15.20 12.26
C GLU A 156 58.66 -14.61 11.56
N GLU A 157 58.55 -14.01 10.37
CA GLU A 157 59.73 -13.71 9.55
C GLU A 157 60.38 -12.33 9.79
N ASN A 158 59.88 -11.50 10.71
CA ASN A 158 60.42 -10.16 10.95
C ASN A 158 60.78 -9.89 12.42
N VAL A 159 61.76 -10.64 12.94
CA VAL A 159 62.70 -10.13 13.95
C VAL A 159 64.09 -10.69 13.66
N VAL A 160 64.84 -10.04 12.77
CA VAL A 160 66.31 -10.13 12.79
C VAL A 160 66.85 -8.80 13.25
N VAL A 161 67.41 -8.83 14.46
CA VAL A 161 68.20 -7.77 15.08
C VAL A 161 69.43 -7.54 14.21
N GLY A 162 69.45 -6.43 13.47
CA GLY A 162 70.61 -5.98 12.70
C GLY A 162 71.49 -5.07 13.54
N SER A 163 72.53 -5.63 14.13
CA SER A 163 73.63 -4.93 14.80
C SER A 163 74.36 -3.97 13.86
N VAL A 164 74.68 -2.79 14.38
CA VAL A 164 75.53 -1.77 13.74
C VAL A 164 77.00 -2.19 13.88
N SER A 165 77.74 -2.33 12.78
CA SER A 165 79.18 -1.99 12.66
C SER A 165 79.77 -2.41 11.31
N GLY A 166 80.57 -1.51 10.73
CA GLY A 166 81.55 -1.85 9.68
C GLY A 166 81.67 -0.82 8.56
N ALA A 167 82.32 0.30 8.83
CA ALA A 167 82.82 1.23 7.83
C ALA A 167 84.14 0.74 7.20
N SER A 168 84.31 0.94 5.89
CA SER A 168 85.52 1.18 5.07
C SER A 168 85.15 0.77 3.63
N GLU A 169 85.53 1.40 2.53
CA GLU A 169 86.26 2.60 2.19
C GLU A 169 86.06 2.81 0.66
N ALA A 170 86.33 4.01 0.16
CA ALA A 170 86.05 4.38 -1.22
C ALA A 170 87.19 4.03 -2.21
N ARG A 171 86.83 3.89 -3.50
CA ARG A 171 87.49 4.66 -4.58
C ARG A 171 86.67 4.70 -5.89
N PRO A 172 86.58 5.85 -6.58
CA PRO A 172 85.79 6.04 -7.80
C PRO A 172 86.65 5.96 -9.07
N ALA A 173 86.01 5.72 -10.22
CA ALA A 173 86.55 6.09 -11.53
C ALA A 173 85.45 6.61 -12.47
N PRO A 174 85.77 7.53 -13.41
CA PRO A 174 84.81 8.50 -13.94
C PRO A 174 84.52 8.31 -15.44
N MET A 175 83.28 8.46 -15.89
CA MET A 175 83.02 9.00 -17.25
C MET A 175 81.55 9.35 -17.53
N MET A 176 81.38 10.39 -18.34
CA MET A 176 80.18 10.78 -19.11
C MET A 176 79.06 11.55 -18.39
N ARG A 177 79.45 12.77 -18.03
CA ARG A 177 78.62 13.98 -17.90
C ARG A 177 78.14 14.45 -19.29
N GLN A 178 77.05 13.90 -19.83
CA GLN A 178 76.30 14.55 -20.95
C GLN A 178 74.76 14.39 -20.94
N TRP A 179 74.13 13.63 -20.04
CA TRP A 179 72.67 13.40 -20.11
C TRP A 179 71.77 14.23 -19.17
N ARG A 180 72.25 15.36 -18.64
CA ARG A 180 71.54 16.14 -17.60
C ARG A 180 70.33 16.96 -18.08
N TRP A 181 69.90 16.85 -19.34
CA TRP A 181 68.75 17.63 -19.86
C TRP A 181 67.60 16.81 -20.45
N LEU A 182 67.67 15.47 -20.47
CA LEU A 182 66.55 14.62 -20.95
C LEU A 182 65.76 13.92 -19.84
N ALA A 183 66.26 13.89 -18.60
CA ALA A 183 65.55 13.34 -17.45
C ALA A 183 64.27 14.10 -17.04
N PRO A 184 64.18 15.45 -17.10
CA PRO A 184 62.98 16.16 -16.67
C PRO A 184 61.78 15.94 -17.60
N LEU A 185 62.01 15.78 -18.91
CA LEU A 185 60.95 15.60 -19.91
C LEU A 185 60.38 14.17 -19.94
N LEU A 186 61.21 13.16 -19.71
CA LEU A 186 60.77 11.77 -19.57
C LEU A 186 60.00 11.52 -18.26
N LEU A 187 60.39 12.18 -17.16
CA LEU A 187 59.66 12.10 -15.89
C LEU A 187 58.33 12.88 -15.93
N LEU A 188 58.26 14.01 -16.66
CA LEU A 188 57.01 14.75 -16.86
C LEU A 188 56.05 14.00 -17.79
N GLY A 189 56.57 13.37 -18.86
CA GLY A 189 55.78 12.53 -19.77
C GLY A 189 55.28 11.24 -19.11
N ALA A 190 56.11 10.58 -18.29
CA ALA A 190 55.70 9.42 -17.50
C ALA A 190 54.71 9.81 -16.38
N GLY A 191 54.86 10.99 -15.78
CA GLY A 191 53.92 11.54 -14.80
C GLY A 191 52.57 11.89 -15.41
N LEU A 192 52.55 12.58 -16.56
CA LEU A 192 51.30 12.87 -17.29
C LEU A 192 50.66 11.59 -17.79
N GLY A 193 51.46 10.65 -18.32
CA GLY A 193 50.99 9.33 -18.74
C GLY A 193 50.38 8.54 -17.58
N ALA A 194 51.02 8.51 -16.42
CA ALA A 194 50.47 7.82 -15.24
C ALA A 194 49.18 8.49 -14.73
N VAL A 195 49.08 9.82 -14.79
CA VAL A 195 47.86 10.55 -14.38
C VAL A 195 46.73 10.38 -15.39
N THR A 196 46.99 10.46 -16.70
CA THR A 196 45.97 10.21 -17.73
C THR A 196 45.52 8.76 -17.72
N THR A 197 46.46 7.80 -17.60
CA THR A 197 46.11 6.39 -17.47
C THR A 197 45.38 6.14 -16.14
N SER A 198 45.71 6.82 -15.05
CA SER A 198 44.96 6.73 -13.78
C SER A 198 43.57 7.37 -13.87
N LEU A 199 43.38 8.44 -14.64
CA LEU A 199 42.07 9.06 -14.87
C LEU A 199 41.22 8.25 -15.85
N LEU A 200 41.84 7.55 -16.81
CA LEU A 200 41.21 6.63 -17.76
C LEU A 200 40.94 5.23 -17.17
N LEU A 201 41.75 4.77 -16.20
CA LEU A 201 41.61 3.51 -15.45
C LEU A 201 40.92 3.69 -14.09
N ARG A 202 40.59 4.92 -13.68
CA ARG A 202 39.58 5.15 -12.65
C ARG A 202 38.25 4.72 -13.24
N SER A 203 37.99 3.42 -13.19
CA SER A 203 36.64 2.90 -13.31
C SER A 203 35.78 3.77 -12.41
N PRO A 204 34.67 4.36 -12.90
CA PRO A 204 33.72 4.99 -11.99
C PRO A 204 33.48 3.97 -10.90
N GLN A 205 33.76 4.32 -9.63
CA GLN A 205 33.51 3.43 -8.52
C GLN A 205 32.10 2.94 -8.72
N ALA A 206 31.93 1.63 -9.00
CA ALA A 206 30.62 1.06 -9.24
C ALA A 206 29.75 1.49 -8.07
N GLU A 207 28.81 2.38 -8.34
CA GLU A 207 27.98 2.95 -7.32
C GLU A 207 27.29 1.76 -6.67
N ILE A 208 27.55 1.53 -5.38
CA ILE A 208 26.97 0.37 -4.69
C ILE A 208 25.48 0.67 -4.55
N LYS A 209 24.72 0.32 -5.58
CA LYS A 209 23.25 0.40 -5.58
C LYS A 209 22.77 -0.49 -4.44
N ARG A 210 22.21 0.12 -3.40
CA ARG A 210 21.56 -0.57 -2.29
C ARG A 210 20.06 -0.42 -2.47
N GLU A 211 19.32 -1.43 -2.08
CA GLU A 211 17.88 -1.28 -1.93
C GLU A 211 17.61 -0.25 -0.83
N VAL A 212 16.93 0.85 -1.18
CA VAL A 212 16.54 1.92 -0.24
C VAL A 212 15.03 1.95 -0.17
N ARG A 213 14.48 1.95 1.05
CA ARG A 213 13.05 2.04 1.29
C ARG A 213 12.74 3.26 2.14
N PHE A 214 11.73 4.03 1.74
CA PHE A 214 11.19 5.14 2.52
C PHE A 214 9.69 5.27 2.30
N GLN A 215 9.03 6.01 3.19
CA GLN A 215 7.59 6.22 3.15
C GLN A 215 7.27 7.68 2.83
N LEU A 216 6.29 7.87 1.96
CA LEU A 216 5.70 9.15 1.62
C LEU A 216 4.29 9.19 2.22
N THR A 217 4.08 10.08 3.19
CA THR A 217 2.73 10.37 3.69
C THR A 217 2.03 11.29 2.69
N PRO A 218 0.88 10.89 2.11
CA PRO A 218 0.08 11.79 1.30
C PRO A 218 -0.45 12.94 2.19
N PRO A 219 -0.55 14.17 1.67
CA PRO A 219 -1.24 15.26 2.38
C PRO A 219 -2.63 14.84 2.92
N SER A 220 -3.00 15.32 4.11
CA SER A 220 -4.29 15.00 4.75
C SER A 220 -5.51 15.42 3.91
N GLU A 221 -5.35 16.41 3.03
CA GLU A 221 -6.36 16.85 2.07
C GLU A 221 -6.64 15.82 0.95
N LEU A 222 -5.74 14.85 0.74
CA LEU A 222 -5.86 13.82 -0.29
C LEU A 222 -6.71 12.63 0.14
N SER A 223 -7.75 12.82 0.97
CA SER A 223 -8.60 11.73 1.48
C SER A 223 -8.87 10.70 0.36
N PRO A 224 -8.62 9.40 0.57
CA PRO A 224 -8.76 8.41 -0.49
C PRO A 224 -10.19 8.49 -1.01
N THR A 225 -10.37 8.98 -2.24
CA THR A 225 -11.67 8.84 -2.86
C THR A 225 -11.70 7.44 -3.43
N ARG A 226 -12.71 6.67 -3.05
CA ARG A 226 -12.92 5.33 -3.60
C ARG A 226 -13.06 5.33 -5.14
N ARG A 227 -13.08 6.49 -5.81
CA ARG A 227 -13.03 6.64 -7.27
C ARG A 227 -11.61 6.91 -7.75
N GLY A 228 -10.85 5.86 -8.06
CA GLY A 228 -9.69 5.97 -8.95
C GLY A 228 -8.62 6.99 -8.53
N SER A 229 -8.50 7.32 -7.23
CA SER A 229 -7.33 8.00 -6.68
C SER A 229 -6.14 7.08 -6.91
N GLY A 230 -5.33 7.42 -7.89
CA GLY A 230 -4.10 6.73 -8.21
C GLY A 230 -2.94 7.68 -7.96
N PHE A 231 -1.79 7.10 -7.65
CA PHE A 231 -0.52 7.80 -7.75
C PHE A 231 0.28 7.17 -8.88
N GLU A 232 0.98 7.99 -9.66
CA GLU A 232 1.85 7.50 -10.74
C GLU A 232 3.20 8.21 -10.63
N LEU A 233 4.28 7.44 -10.68
CA LEU A 233 5.61 8.04 -10.74
C LEU A 233 5.89 8.54 -12.17
N SER A 234 6.61 9.65 -12.29
CA SER A 234 7.08 10.15 -13.58
C SER A 234 8.07 9.17 -14.22
N PRO A 235 8.22 9.13 -15.55
CA PRO A 235 9.11 8.17 -16.21
C PRO A 235 10.56 8.22 -15.72
N ASP A 236 11.04 9.40 -15.34
CA ASP A 236 12.38 9.66 -14.78
C ASP A 236 12.49 9.35 -13.27
N GLY A 237 11.38 9.04 -12.61
CA GLY A 237 11.34 8.71 -11.19
C GLY A 237 11.58 9.86 -10.24
N ARG A 238 11.44 11.11 -10.71
CA ARG A 238 11.67 12.29 -9.88
C ARG A 238 10.40 12.85 -9.23
N PHE A 239 9.25 12.57 -9.82
CA PHE A 239 7.97 13.14 -9.40
C PHE A 239 6.92 12.06 -9.19
N LEU A 240 6.02 12.33 -8.25
CA LEU A 240 4.84 11.53 -7.98
C LEU A 240 3.62 12.42 -8.22
N VAL A 241 2.75 12.03 -9.15
CA VAL A 241 1.43 12.67 -9.30
C VAL A 241 0.42 11.93 -8.43
N MET A 242 -0.48 12.67 -7.78
CA MET A 242 -1.58 12.16 -6.97
C MET A 242 -2.86 12.92 -7.31
N SER A 243 -4.02 12.27 -7.29
CA SER A 243 -5.32 12.93 -7.47
C SER A 243 -6.31 12.56 -6.36
N ASN A 244 -7.23 13.47 -6.02
CA ASN A 244 -8.32 13.26 -5.05
C ASN A 244 -9.65 13.82 -5.62
N ALA A 245 -10.66 14.04 -4.76
CA ALA A 245 -11.94 14.65 -5.16
C ALA A 245 -11.85 16.10 -5.68
N THR A 246 -10.82 16.86 -5.31
CA THR A 246 -10.75 18.32 -5.46
C THR A 246 -9.60 18.80 -6.33
N GLY A 247 -8.69 17.92 -6.78
CA GLY A 247 -7.60 18.34 -7.65
C GLY A 247 -6.54 17.29 -8.01
N ILE A 248 -5.41 17.80 -8.51
CA ILE A 248 -4.20 17.04 -8.83
C ILE A 248 -3.02 17.71 -8.13
N TRP A 249 -2.17 16.89 -7.51
CA TRP A 249 -0.96 17.31 -6.82
C TRP A 249 0.26 16.63 -7.43
N VAL A 250 1.38 17.33 -7.41
CA VAL A 250 2.68 16.79 -7.75
C VAL A 250 3.61 16.95 -6.56
N ARG A 251 4.35 15.89 -6.27
CA ARG A 251 5.40 15.88 -5.26
C ARG A 251 6.71 15.45 -5.90
N ALA A 252 7.77 16.23 -5.73
CA ALA A 252 9.12 15.77 -6.06
C ALA A 252 9.60 14.77 -4.99
N LEU A 253 10.27 13.69 -5.40
CA LEU A 253 10.75 12.67 -4.45
C LEU A 253 11.89 13.17 -3.55
N ASP A 254 12.59 14.22 -3.98
CA ASP A 254 13.62 14.93 -3.21
C ASP A 254 13.03 16.09 -2.36
N ALA A 255 11.70 16.24 -2.34
CA ALA A 255 11.00 17.25 -1.57
C ALA A 255 10.05 16.65 -0.51
N VAL A 256 9.83 17.41 0.56
CA VAL A 256 8.91 17.04 1.64
C VAL A 256 7.47 17.40 1.28
N GLU A 257 7.27 18.52 0.59
CA GLU A 257 5.95 19.09 0.31
C GLU A 257 5.36 18.59 -1.02
N SER A 258 4.03 18.55 -1.09
CA SER A 258 3.27 18.31 -2.32
C SER A 258 2.60 19.61 -2.75
N HIS A 259 2.62 19.93 -4.04
CA HIS A 259 2.03 21.17 -4.55
C HIS A 259 0.80 20.87 -5.42
N PRO A 260 -0.34 21.53 -5.19
CA PRO A 260 -1.49 21.41 -6.07
C PRO A 260 -1.18 22.06 -7.42
N ILE A 261 -1.43 21.34 -8.51
CA ILE A 261 -1.20 21.82 -9.88
C ILE A 261 -2.51 22.13 -10.61
N ALA A 262 -3.62 21.58 -10.12
CA ALA A 262 -4.97 21.85 -10.63
C ALA A 262 -6.00 21.69 -9.51
N ARG A 263 -6.96 22.61 -9.44
CA ARG A 263 -8.22 22.41 -8.69
C ARG A 263 -9.31 22.06 -9.70
N VAL A 264 -9.56 20.77 -9.84
CA VAL A 264 -10.55 20.20 -10.75
C VAL A 264 -11.35 19.21 -9.94
N GLU A 265 -12.66 19.15 -10.16
CA GLU A 265 -13.53 18.24 -9.42
C GLU A 265 -13.41 16.82 -9.98
N GLY A 266 -13.17 15.85 -9.08
CA GLY A 266 -13.11 14.43 -9.36
C GLY A 266 -12.11 13.95 -10.43
N PRO A 267 -10.87 14.48 -10.53
CA PRO A 267 -9.89 13.98 -11.47
C PRO A 267 -9.46 12.55 -11.13
N THR A 268 -9.45 11.68 -12.14
CA THR A 268 -9.13 10.26 -11.99
C THR A 268 -8.08 9.79 -12.99
N TYR A 269 -7.36 8.73 -12.62
CA TYR A 269 -6.34 8.05 -13.44
C TYR A 269 -5.30 9.00 -14.06
N PRO A 270 -4.52 9.74 -13.26
CA PRO A 270 -3.43 10.53 -13.80
C PRO A 270 -2.35 9.62 -14.42
N PHE A 271 -1.78 10.03 -15.55
CA PHE A 271 -0.66 9.35 -16.22
C PHE A 271 0.28 10.37 -16.87
N TRP A 272 1.57 10.05 -16.95
CA TRP A 272 2.58 10.97 -17.45
C TRP A 272 2.79 10.89 -18.96
N SER A 273 3.19 12.01 -19.57
CA SER A 273 3.86 11.99 -20.86
C SER A 273 5.24 11.33 -20.74
N PRO A 274 5.78 10.74 -21.83
CA PRO A 274 7.08 10.06 -21.80
C PRO A 274 8.26 10.94 -21.36
N ASP A 275 8.18 12.24 -21.62
CA ASP A 275 9.18 13.25 -21.23
C ASP A 275 8.96 13.80 -19.80
N GLY A 276 7.88 13.40 -19.12
CA GLY A 276 7.53 13.88 -17.78
C GLY A 276 7.08 15.34 -17.71
N ALA A 277 6.85 16.01 -18.85
CA ALA A 277 6.45 17.42 -18.90
C ALA A 277 4.94 17.64 -18.72
N TRP A 278 4.12 16.65 -19.06
CA TRP A 278 2.67 16.71 -19.04
C TRP A 278 2.05 15.56 -18.26
N ILE A 279 0.88 15.81 -17.70
CA ILE A 279 0.05 14.84 -16.99
C ILE A 279 -1.30 14.77 -17.70
N GLY A 280 -1.65 13.59 -18.22
CA GLY A 280 -2.99 13.27 -18.71
C GLY A 280 -3.89 12.76 -17.57
N PHE A 281 -5.18 13.09 -17.60
CA PHE A 281 -6.16 12.68 -16.58
C PHE A 281 -7.59 12.77 -17.12
N PHE A 282 -8.55 12.16 -16.40
CA PHE A 282 -9.98 12.22 -16.72
C PHE A 282 -10.74 13.07 -15.71
N ALA A 283 -11.53 14.02 -16.20
CA ALA A 283 -12.44 14.83 -15.40
C ALA A 283 -13.59 15.32 -16.27
N GLU A 284 -14.77 15.53 -15.68
CA GLU A 284 -15.92 16.13 -16.38
C GLU A 284 -16.31 15.39 -17.71
N GLY A 285 -16.13 14.07 -17.75
CA GLY A 285 -16.40 13.27 -18.96
C GLY A 285 -15.43 13.52 -20.12
N GLN A 286 -14.24 14.05 -19.84
CA GLN A 286 -13.22 14.40 -20.83
C GLN A 286 -11.87 13.80 -20.46
N LEU A 287 -11.07 13.51 -21.49
CA LEU A 287 -9.64 13.30 -21.37
C LEU A 287 -8.94 14.66 -21.49
N ARG A 288 -8.15 15.04 -20.49
CA ARG A 288 -7.46 16.33 -20.40
C ARG A 288 -5.97 16.12 -20.15
N LYS A 289 -5.17 17.16 -20.43
CA LYS A 289 -3.76 17.24 -20.04
C LYS A 289 -3.44 18.55 -19.34
N ILE A 290 -2.44 18.55 -18.47
CA ILE A 290 -1.93 19.74 -17.78
C ILE A 290 -0.40 19.68 -17.70
N PRO A 291 0.32 20.82 -17.76
CA PRO A 291 1.75 20.84 -17.49
C PRO A 291 2.05 20.37 -16.06
N ARG A 292 3.20 19.70 -15.86
CA ARG A 292 3.67 19.29 -14.52
C ARG A 292 3.71 20.44 -13.52
N GLU A 293 4.14 21.62 -13.97
CA GLU A 293 4.25 22.84 -13.15
C GLU A 293 2.88 23.47 -12.82
N GLY A 294 1.79 22.91 -13.35
CA GLY A 294 0.44 23.47 -13.26
C GLY A 294 0.08 24.43 -14.39
N GLY A 295 -1.12 25.00 -14.32
CA GLY A 295 -1.68 25.91 -15.31
C GLY A 295 -3.08 25.51 -15.77
N ALA A 296 -3.49 25.99 -16.95
CA ALA A 296 -4.80 25.66 -17.51
C ALA A 296 -4.80 24.24 -18.09
N ALA A 297 -5.74 23.40 -17.62
CA ALA A 297 -5.97 22.09 -18.19
C ALA A 297 -6.52 22.20 -19.63
N GLN A 298 -5.97 21.41 -20.54
CA GLN A 298 -6.32 21.38 -21.95
C GLN A 298 -7.15 20.13 -22.26
N LYS A 299 -8.30 20.31 -22.91
CA LYS A 299 -9.10 19.20 -23.43
C LYS A 299 -8.36 18.52 -24.58
N ILE A 300 -8.27 17.20 -24.53
CA ILE A 300 -7.78 16.36 -25.65
C ILE A 300 -9.00 15.87 -26.44
N CYS A 301 -9.95 15.22 -25.77
CA CYS A 301 -11.19 14.73 -26.37
C CYS A 301 -12.27 14.49 -25.30
N ASP A 302 -13.50 14.24 -25.73
CA ASP A 302 -14.53 13.70 -24.86
C ASP A 302 -14.21 12.22 -24.55
N ALA A 303 -14.38 11.82 -23.29
CA ALA A 303 -14.09 10.48 -22.79
C ALA A 303 -14.91 10.21 -21.51
N VAL A 304 -16.07 9.57 -21.68
CA VAL A 304 -17.00 9.28 -20.58
C VAL A 304 -16.50 8.08 -19.77
N GLU A 305 -16.51 8.20 -18.44
CA GLU A 305 -16.12 7.14 -17.48
C GLU A 305 -14.75 6.50 -17.79
N GLY A 306 -13.69 7.30 -17.95
CA GLY A 306 -12.34 6.81 -18.20
C GLY A 306 -11.86 5.74 -17.20
N ARG A 307 -11.04 4.78 -17.68
CA ARG A 307 -10.45 3.68 -16.90
C ARG A 307 -8.96 3.47 -17.23
N GLY A 308 -8.19 4.54 -17.08
CA GLY A 308 -6.76 4.57 -17.35
C GLY A 308 -6.40 4.99 -18.78
N GLY A 309 -5.20 5.54 -18.91
CA GLY A 309 -4.59 5.96 -20.17
C GLY A 309 -3.08 5.83 -20.11
N SER A 310 -2.45 5.73 -21.28
CA SER A 310 -1.00 5.72 -21.44
C SER A 310 -0.61 6.54 -22.66
N TRP A 311 0.53 7.21 -22.59
CA TRP A 311 1.02 8.12 -23.62
C TRP A 311 2.31 7.57 -24.26
N SER A 312 2.36 7.47 -25.58
CA SER A 312 3.54 7.05 -26.33
C SER A 312 4.51 8.20 -26.64
N PRO A 313 5.80 7.90 -26.91
CA PRO A 313 6.78 8.88 -27.40
C PRO A 313 6.35 9.61 -28.67
N ASP A 314 5.57 8.95 -29.54
CA ASP A 314 5.07 9.51 -30.80
C ASP A 314 3.84 10.43 -30.62
N GLY A 315 3.44 10.72 -29.38
CA GLY A 315 2.32 11.61 -29.10
C GLY A 315 0.95 10.96 -29.26
N VAL A 316 0.85 9.63 -29.20
CA VAL A 316 -0.42 8.89 -29.21
C VAL A 316 -0.81 8.54 -27.77
N ILE A 317 -2.07 8.77 -27.41
CA ILE A 317 -2.65 8.34 -26.14
C ILE A 317 -3.60 7.18 -26.40
N VAL A 318 -3.37 6.05 -25.72
CA VAL A 318 -4.29 4.92 -25.67
C VAL A 318 -5.01 4.95 -24.33
N PHE A 319 -6.33 4.82 -24.36
CA PHE A 319 -7.16 4.97 -23.15
C PHE A 319 -8.44 4.14 -23.22
N SER A 320 -9.04 3.91 -22.05
CA SER A 320 -10.34 3.25 -21.92
C SER A 320 -11.44 4.29 -21.70
N GLN A 321 -12.60 4.11 -22.36
CA GLN A 321 -13.79 4.94 -22.21
C GLN A 321 -15.06 4.11 -22.41
N LYS A 322 -16.17 4.60 -21.87
CA LYS A 322 -17.49 3.98 -22.02
C LYS A 322 -18.27 4.63 -23.17
N GLN A 323 -18.13 4.09 -24.39
CA GLN A 323 -18.99 4.44 -25.53
C GLN A 323 -19.26 3.23 -26.43
N GLY A 324 -20.43 2.58 -26.27
CA GLY A 324 -20.99 1.56 -27.19
C GLY A 324 -20.24 0.21 -27.27
N VAL A 325 -18.91 0.23 -27.22
CA VAL A 325 -17.98 -0.90 -27.25
C VAL A 325 -16.92 -0.64 -26.17
N GLU A 326 -16.82 -1.51 -25.17
CA GLU A 326 -16.00 -1.31 -23.96
C GLU A 326 -14.49 -1.63 -24.17
N GLY A 327 -14.00 -1.31 -25.37
CA GLY A 327 -12.61 -1.47 -25.77
C GLY A 327 -11.77 -0.21 -25.54
N LEU A 328 -10.46 -0.32 -25.77
CA LEU A 328 -9.56 0.82 -25.81
C LEU A 328 -9.75 1.66 -27.08
N SER A 329 -9.55 2.96 -26.92
CA SER A 329 -9.50 3.97 -27.97
C SER A 329 -8.11 4.61 -28.03
N ARG A 330 -7.77 5.22 -29.17
CA ARG A 330 -6.56 6.03 -29.33
C ARG A 330 -6.89 7.44 -29.84
N VAL A 331 -6.10 8.42 -29.43
CA VAL A 331 -6.19 9.81 -29.89
C VAL A 331 -4.79 10.45 -29.92
N ALA A 332 -4.60 11.48 -30.73
CA ALA A 332 -3.39 12.29 -30.66
C ALA A 332 -3.38 13.13 -29.37
N ALA A 333 -2.22 13.30 -28.75
CA ALA A 333 -2.07 14.08 -27.52
C ALA A 333 -2.37 15.58 -27.70
N GLN A 334 -2.42 16.07 -28.94
CA GLN A 334 -2.86 17.43 -29.28
C GLN A 334 -4.38 17.55 -29.40
N GLY A 335 -5.12 16.46 -29.22
CA GLY A 335 -6.56 16.40 -29.34
C GLY A 335 -7.04 15.87 -30.69
N GLY A 336 -8.34 15.67 -30.79
CA GLY A 336 -9.02 15.15 -31.98
C GLY A 336 -10.10 14.13 -31.63
N THR A 337 -10.67 13.51 -32.66
CA THR A 337 -11.70 12.47 -32.49
C THR A 337 -11.05 11.15 -32.09
N PRO A 338 -11.45 10.52 -30.97
CA PRO A 338 -10.95 9.21 -30.60
C PRO A 338 -11.30 8.14 -31.63
N ALA A 339 -10.33 7.29 -31.97
CA ALA A 339 -10.53 6.14 -32.84
C ALA A 339 -10.55 4.84 -32.02
N PRO A 340 -11.47 3.89 -32.28
CA PRO A 340 -11.47 2.59 -31.60
C PRO A 340 -10.20 1.82 -31.95
N LEU A 341 -9.58 1.18 -30.96
CA LEU A 341 -8.32 0.46 -31.13
C LEU A 341 -8.46 -1.04 -30.88
N THR A 342 -9.17 -1.43 -29.83
CA THR A 342 -9.44 -2.84 -29.53
C THR A 342 -10.94 -3.09 -29.53
N ARG A 343 -11.36 -4.31 -29.84
CA ARG A 343 -12.77 -4.74 -29.80
C ARG A 343 -12.93 -5.84 -28.75
N PRO A 344 -13.69 -5.60 -27.68
CA PRO A 344 -14.11 -6.67 -26.78
C PRO A 344 -14.93 -7.72 -27.54
N ALA A 345 -14.94 -8.94 -27.02
CA ALA A 345 -15.75 -10.03 -27.54
C ALA A 345 -17.24 -9.62 -27.60
N SER A 346 -17.88 -9.87 -28.74
CA SER A 346 -19.34 -9.83 -28.82
C SER A 346 -19.93 -11.11 -28.24
N GLY A 347 -20.77 -11.02 -27.22
CA GLY A 347 -21.40 -12.19 -26.59
C GLY A 347 -22.29 -11.83 -25.40
N GLU A 348 -22.83 -12.86 -24.71
CA GLU A 348 -23.64 -12.67 -23.50
C GLU A 348 -22.81 -12.22 -22.28
N VAL A 349 -21.50 -12.48 -22.30
CA VAL A 349 -20.56 -12.11 -21.22
C VAL A 349 -19.93 -10.75 -21.54
N GLN A 350 -20.06 -9.79 -20.61
CA GLN A 350 -19.45 -8.47 -20.75
C GLN A 350 -17.93 -8.57 -20.63
N GLU A 351 -17.23 -7.85 -21.50
CA GLU A 351 -15.77 -7.82 -21.58
C GLU A 351 -15.31 -6.36 -21.66
N TYR A 352 -14.41 -5.96 -20.76
CA TYR A 352 -13.87 -4.61 -20.68
C TYR A 352 -12.36 -4.61 -20.89
N HIS A 353 -11.85 -3.67 -21.68
CA HIS A 353 -10.42 -3.45 -21.82
C HIS A 353 -9.98 -2.19 -21.07
N ARG A 354 -9.07 -2.31 -20.11
CA ARG A 354 -8.69 -1.23 -19.17
C ARG A 354 -7.20 -1.15 -18.90
N TYR A 355 -6.79 -0.05 -18.29
CA TYR A 355 -5.45 0.19 -17.74
C TYR A 355 -4.30 -0.06 -18.73
N PRO A 356 -4.30 0.61 -19.91
CA PRO A 356 -3.22 0.44 -20.85
C PRO A 356 -1.89 0.95 -20.27
N GLN A 357 -0.79 0.33 -20.67
CA GLN A 357 0.58 0.81 -20.43
C GLN A 357 1.44 0.55 -21.66
N PHE A 358 1.98 1.62 -22.26
CA PHE A 358 2.93 1.49 -23.37
C PHE A 358 4.18 0.72 -22.96
N LEU A 359 4.63 -0.15 -23.87
CA LEU A 359 5.92 -0.82 -23.79
C LEU A 359 7.02 0.10 -24.36
N PRO A 360 8.31 -0.19 -24.11
CA PRO A 360 9.42 0.69 -24.52
C PRO A 360 9.53 0.94 -26.03
N ASP A 361 8.90 0.11 -26.86
CA ASP A 361 8.89 0.30 -28.33
C ASP A 361 7.97 1.45 -28.78
N GLY A 362 7.16 2.03 -27.88
CA GLY A 362 6.22 3.12 -28.17
C GLY A 362 5.03 2.71 -29.05
N ARG A 363 4.97 1.46 -29.51
CA ARG A 363 3.93 0.95 -30.43
C ARG A 363 3.08 -0.14 -29.78
N SER A 364 3.68 -0.99 -28.96
CA SER A 364 2.97 -2.04 -28.25
C SER A 364 2.57 -1.54 -26.86
N PHE A 365 1.50 -2.10 -26.30
CA PHE A 365 1.05 -1.78 -24.95
C PHE A 365 0.44 -2.99 -24.26
N LEU A 366 0.62 -3.06 -22.95
CA LEU A 366 -0.14 -3.95 -22.08
C LEU A 366 -1.51 -3.37 -21.83
N PHE A 367 -2.51 -4.22 -21.63
CA PHE A 367 -3.80 -3.84 -21.10
C PHE A 367 -4.47 -5.04 -20.44
N GLN A 368 -5.46 -4.77 -19.60
CA GLN A 368 -6.20 -5.78 -18.88
C GLN A 368 -7.53 -6.06 -19.58
N VAL A 369 -7.89 -7.34 -19.68
CA VAL A 369 -9.21 -7.81 -20.10
C VAL A 369 -9.96 -8.30 -18.86
N LEU A 370 -11.01 -7.58 -18.49
CA LEU A 370 -11.90 -7.93 -17.39
C LEU A 370 -13.17 -8.57 -17.95
N THR A 371 -13.40 -9.82 -17.58
CA THR A 371 -14.55 -10.61 -18.02
C THR A 371 -14.78 -11.76 -17.03
N ALA A 372 -16.01 -12.27 -16.98
CA ALA A 372 -16.34 -13.47 -16.23
C ALA A 372 -15.76 -14.75 -16.87
N SER A 373 -15.37 -14.70 -18.15
CA SER A 373 -14.74 -15.85 -18.82
C SER A 373 -13.30 -16.05 -18.33
N ALA A 374 -13.04 -17.11 -17.56
CA ALA A 374 -11.69 -17.47 -17.12
C ALA A 374 -10.73 -17.72 -18.31
N GLU A 375 -11.25 -18.13 -19.47
CA GLU A 375 -10.49 -18.33 -20.70
C GLU A 375 -10.11 -17.03 -21.41
N ARG A 376 -10.66 -15.89 -21.00
CA ARG A 376 -10.37 -14.57 -21.61
C ARG A 376 -9.89 -13.54 -20.60
N ALA A 377 -10.16 -13.73 -19.31
CA ALA A 377 -9.65 -12.89 -18.25
C ALA A 377 -8.12 -12.96 -18.19
N GLY A 378 -7.45 -11.82 -18.31
CA GLY A 378 -6.00 -11.81 -18.43
C GLY A 378 -5.41 -10.44 -18.72
N VAL A 379 -4.09 -10.41 -18.79
CA VAL A 379 -3.32 -9.28 -19.33
C VAL A 379 -2.90 -9.62 -20.76
N TYR A 380 -3.07 -8.66 -21.64
CA TYR A 380 -2.84 -8.78 -23.07
C TYR A 380 -1.81 -7.75 -23.55
N VAL A 381 -1.08 -8.10 -24.61
CA VAL A 381 -0.26 -7.17 -25.39
C VAL A 381 -1.00 -6.84 -26.67
N GLY A 382 -1.32 -5.56 -26.87
CA GLY A 382 -1.87 -4.99 -28.10
C GLY A 382 -0.85 -4.12 -28.84
N SER A 383 -1.24 -3.63 -30.01
CA SER A 383 -0.47 -2.68 -30.81
C SER A 383 -1.30 -1.47 -31.20
N VAL A 384 -0.68 -0.29 -31.25
CA VAL A 384 -1.32 0.95 -31.75
C VAL A 384 -1.77 0.82 -33.19
N ASP A 385 -1.28 -0.15 -33.95
CA ASP A 385 -1.70 -0.42 -35.32
C ASP A 385 -3.01 -1.22 -35.41
N GLY A 386 -3.52 -1.74 -34.28
CA GLY A 386 -4.75 -2.52 -34.23
C GLY A 386 -4.57 -4.00 -34.57
N ALA A 387 -3.35 -4.54 -34.44
CA ALA A 387 -3.10 -5.98 -34.54
C ALA A 387 -3.84 -6.76 -33.45
N GLU A 388 -4.16 -8.03 -33.72
CA GLU A 388 -4.87 -8.89 -32.77
C GLU A 388 -4.09 -9.03 -31.45
N PRO A 389 -4.71 -8.72 -30.29
CA PRO A 389 -4.04 -8.80 -29.01
C PRO A 389 -3.69 -10.23 -28.59
N GLN A 390 -2.54 -10.40 -27.95
CA GLN A 390 -2.09 -11.69 -27.41
C GLN A 390 -2.18 -11.69 -25.89
N ARG A 391 -2.82 -12.72 -25.30
CA ARG A 391 -2.82 -12.93 -23.85
C ARG A 391 -1.43 -13.37 -23.38
N VAL A 392 -0.90 -12.69 -22.37
CA VAL A 392 0.44 -12.96 -21.81
C VAL A 392 0.42 -13.38 -20.35
N LEU A 393 -0.63 -13.07 -19.60
CA LEU A 393 -0.82 -13.50 -18.21
C LEU A 393 -2.29 -13.85 -17.99
N ASP A 394 -2.54 -14.97 -17.31
CA ASP A 394 -3.88 -15.41 -16.92
C ASP A 394 -4.31 -14.71 -15.62
N GLY A 395 -5.61 -14.45 -15.47
CA GLY A 395 -6.19 -13.84 -14.27
C GLY A 395 -6.48 -12.35 -14.42
N SER A 396 -7.36 -11.85 -13.54
CA SER A 396 -7.93 -10.50 -13.64
C SER A 396 -7.19 -9.45 -12.81
N ASP A 397 -5.94 -9.68 -12.43
CA ASP A 397 -5.14 -8.69 -11.70
C ASP A 397 -4.42 -7.74 -12.67
N GLN A 398 -4.26 -6.48 -12.28
CA GLN A 398 -3.54 -5.50 -13.09
C GLN A 398 -2.05 -5.87 -13.13
N ALA A 399 -1.43 -5.73 -14.30
CA ALA A 399 0.01 -5.86 -14.43
C ALA A 399 0.68 -4.62 -15.01
N ARG A 400 1.95 -4.43 -14.67
CA ARG A 400 2.82 -3.39 -15.23
C ARG A 400 4.14 -4.01 -15.68
N PHE A 401 4.68 -3.54 -16.79
CA PHE A 401 6.00 -3.94 -17.27
C PHE A 401 7.10 -3.05 -16.68
N ALA A 402 8.15 -3.68 -16.16
CA ALA A 402 9.41 -3.06 -15.77
C ALA A 402 10.51 -3.54 -16.72
N PRO A 403 11.08 -2.67 -17.58
CA PRO A 403 12.18 -3.05 -18.45
C PRO A 403 13.42 -3.48 -17.65
N ALA A 404 14.17 -4.48 -18.12
CA ALA A 404 15.45 -4.87 -17.55
C ALA A 404 16.57 -4.11 -18.28
N THR A 405 16.80 -2.85 -17.93
CA THR A 405 18.00 -2.13 -18.39
C THR A 405 19.02 -2.10 -17.27
N LEU A 406 19.69 -3.22 -17.00
CA LEU A 406 20.91 -3.16 -16.20
C LEU A 406 22.08 -2.78 -17.11
N SER A 407 22.22 -1.48 -17.37
CA SER A 407 23.56 -0.94 -17.62
C SER A 407 24.29 -0.86 -16.27
N GLY A 408 25.27 -1.75 -16.07
CA GLY A 408 26.39 -1.46 -15.16
C GLY A 408 26.73 -2.42 -14.01
N ILE A 409 26.11 -3.61 -13.85
CA ILE A 409 26.52 -4.54 -12.76
C ILE A 409 26.54 -6.04 -13.20
N ASP A 410 27.00 -6.36 -14.42
CA ASP A 410 27.63 -7.66 -14.78
C ASP A 410 27.90 -7.70 -16.30
N ASP A 411 29.01 -7.11 -16.75
CA ASP A 411 29.53 -7.33 -18.12
C ASP A 411 30.29 -8.66 -18.26
N SER A 412 30.25 -9.54 -17.25
CA SER A 412 30.86 -10.88 -17.33
C SER A 412 29.90 -11.97 -17.82
N ALA A 413 28.62 -11.67 -18.01
CA ALA A 413 27.67 -12.55 -18.69
C ALA A 413 27.44 -12.03 -20.12
N GLY A 414 28.36 -12.33 -21.02
CA GLY A 414 28.16 -12.04 -22.44
C GLY A 414 26.96 -12.83 -22.98
N SER A 415 25.80 -12.19 -23.11
CA SER A 415 24.78 -12.42 -24.16
C SER A 415 23.48 -11.64 -23.84
N ASP A 416 23.03 -10.81 -24.77
CA ASP A 416 21.63 -10.41 -24.98
C ASP A 416 20.85 -9.79 -23.81
N ALA A 417 21.25 -8.61 -23.32
CA ALA A 417 20.27 -7.64 -22.82
C ALA A 417 19.47 -7.10 -24.01
N SER A 418 18.63 -7.94 -24.61
CA SER A 418 17.82 -7.57 -25.78
C SER A 418 16.82 -6.49 -25.39
N ALA A 419 16.68 -5.48 -26.25
CA ALA A 419 15.58 -4.53 -26.16
C ALA A 419 14.26 -5.31 -25.97
N GLY A 420 13.60 -5.10 -24.82
CA GLY A 420 12.36 -5.78 -24.45
C GLY A 420 12.46 -6.87 -23.39
N SER A 421 13.64 -7.22 -22.89
CA SER A 421 13.73 -8.05 -21.67
C SER A 421 13.31 -7.24 -20.43
N GLY A 422 12.60 -7.85 -19.49
CA GLY A 422 12.12 -7.19 -18.27
C GLY A 422 11.35 -8.12 -17.32
N TYR A 423 10.56 -7.51 -16.44
CA TYR A 423 9.66 -8.18 -15.52
C TYR A 423 8.24 -7.68 -15.72
N LEU A 424 7.27 -8.60 -15.72
CA LEU A 424 5.87 -8.28 -15.54
C LEU A 424 5.58 -8.34 -14.03
N LEU A 425 5.17 -7.21 -13.46
CA LEU A 425 4.73 -7.12 -12.07
C LEU A 425 3.21 -7.22 -12.03
N PHE A 426 2.69 -8.10 -11.19
CA PHE A 426 1.25 -8.33 -11.03
C PHE A 426 0.93 -8.76 -9.61
N ARG A 427 -0.31 -8.53 -9.18
CA ARG A 427 -0.76 -8.91 -7.84
C ARG A 427 -1.25 -10.37 -7.83
N ARG A 428 -1.09 -11.07 -6.69
CA ARG A 428 -1.70 -12.36 -6.39
C ARG A 428 -2.10 -12.36 -4.91
N GLY A 429 -3.40 -12.30 -4.61
CA GLY A 429 -3.83 -11.96 -3.25
C GLY A 429 -3.25 -10.60 -2.86
N THR A 430 -2.77 -10.37 -1.64
CA THR A 430 -2.14 -9.08 -1.27
C THR A 430 -0.66 -8.95 -1.64
N VAL A 431 -0.10 -9.94 -2.34
CA VAL A 431 1.34 -9.99 -2.66
C VAL A 431 1.57 -9.48 -4.07
N LEU A 432 2.51 -8.55 -4.24
CA LEU A 432 3.02 -8.12 -5.53
C LEU A 432 4.09 -9.11 -5.99
N MET A 433 3.85 -9.74 -7.12
CA MET A 433 4.72 -10.70 -7.77
C MET A 433 5.46 -10.05 -8.95
N ALA A 434 6.63 -10.55 -9.28
CA ALA A 434 7.33 -10.26 -10.53
C ALA A 434 7.70 -11.57 -11.24
N GLN A 435 7.50 -11.62 -12.54
CA GLN A 435 7.91 -12.75 -13.39
C GLN A 435 8.65 -12.23 -14.62
N ALA A 436 9.69 -12.92 -15.05
CA ALA A 436 10.47 -12.50 -16.20
C ALA A 436 9.58 -12.49 -17.45
N PHE A 437 9.71 -11.42 -18.25
CA PHE A 437 8.90 -11.19 -19.42
C PHE A 437 9.75 -10.62 -20.56
N ASP A 438 9.64 -11.25 -21.72
CA ASP A 438 10.18 -10.74 -22.98
C ASP A 438 9.05 -10.02 -23.73
N SER A 439 9.13 -8.70 -23.82
CA SER A 439 8.10 -7.86 -24.43
C SER A 439 8.08 -7.94 -25.95
N VAL A 440 9.16 -8.40 -26.58
CA VAL A 440 9.22 -8.61 -28.04
C VAL A 440 8.62 -9.95 -28.39
N ARG A 441 9.03 -11.02 -27.69
CA ARG A 441 8.47 -12.37 -27.88
C ARG A 441 7.10 -12.55 -27.21
N ARG A 442 6.68 -11.61 -26.37
CA ARG A 442 5.42 -11.60 -25.62
C ARG A 442 5.24 -12.86 -24.78
N LYS A 443 6.29 -13.25 -24.05
CA LYS A 443 6.34 -14.52 -23.33
C LYS A 443 6.89 -14.36 -21.92
N LEU A 444 6.19 -14.97 -20.96
CA LEU A 444 6.66 -15.13 -19.59
C LEU A 444 7.65 -16.30 -19.48
N SER A 445 8.62 -16.17 -18.58
CA SER A 445 9.58 -17.23 -18.27
C SER A 445 9.92 -17.26 -16.77
N GLY A 446 10.39 -18.43 -16.31
CA GLY A 446 10.69 -18.65 -14.89
C GLY A 446 9.46 -18.66 -13.99
N GLU A 447 9.70 -18.81 -12.69
CA GLU A 447 8.66 -18.73 -11.66
C GLU A 447 8.37 -17.28 -11.26
N ALA A 448 7.15 -17.01 -10.81
CA ALA A 448 6.78 -15.71 -10.26
C ALA A 448 7.35 -15.57 -8.83
N ILE A 449 8.07 -14.47 -8.58
CA ILE A 449 8.77 -14.21 -7.32
C ILE A 449 8.06 -13.08 -6.57
N PRO A 450 7.79 -13.21 -5.26
CA PRO A 450 7.23 -12.11 -4.48
C PRO A 450 8.20 -10.92 -4.40
N VAL A 451 7.69 -9.70 -4.46
CA VAL A 451 8.42 -8.43 -4.40
C VAL A 451 8.06 -7.64 -3.14
N ALA A 452 6.75 -7.49 -2.88
CA ALA A 452 6.23 -6.75 -1.75
C ALA A 452 4.92 -7.40 -1.25
N ASP A 453 4.67 -7.28 0.06
CA ASP A 453 3.46 -7.78 0.70
C ASP A 453 2.53 -6.61 1.08
N GLY A 454 1.23 -6.88 1.19
CA GLY A 454 0.25 -5.88 1.60
C GLY A 454 -0.07 -4.82 0.55
N VAL A 455 0.21 -5.09 -0.73
CA VAL A 455 -0.12 -4.16 -1.82
C VAL A 455 -1.64 -4.11 -2.01
N GLY A 456 -2.18 -2.90 -1.85
CA GLY A 456 -3.61 -2.66 -1.90
C GLY A 456 -4.22 -2.74 -3.29
N ILE A 457 -5.55 -2.82 -3.32
CA ILE A 457 -6.35 -2.60 -4.52
C ILE A 457 -7.29 -1.44 -4.24
N ALA A 458 -7.46 -0.56 -5.23
CA ALA A 458 -8.57 0.39 -5.20
C ALA A 458 -9.89 -0.38 -5.44
N MET A 459 -10.70 -0.53 -4.39
CA MET A 459 -11.90 -1.41 -4.32
C MET A 459 -12.87 -1.29 -5.51
N ASN A 460 -12.92 -0.13 -6.18
CA ASN A 460 -13.88 0.12 -7.26
C ASN A 460 -13.27 0.00 -8.68
N THR A 461 -11.96 -0.08 -8.79
CA THR A 461 -11.26 -0.08 -10.09
C THR A 461 -10.54 -1.39 -10.33
N GLY A 462 -10.19 -2.14 -9.27
CA GLY A 462 -9.36 -3.33 -9.40
C GLY A 462 -7.90 -3.01 -9.74
N THR A 463 -7.52 -1.73 -9.75
CA THR A 463 -6.13 -1.32 -9.97
C THR A 463 -5.32 -1.61 -8.73
N GLY A 464 -4.17 -2.26 -8.89
CA GLY A 464 -3.20 -2.40 -7.82
C GLY A 464 -2.66 -1.02 -7.43
N ALA A 465 -2.53 -0.77 -6.13
CA ALA A 465 -1.96 0.47 -5.61
C ALA A 465 -0.44 0.44 -5.72
N PHE A 466 0.08 0.28 -6.95
CA PHE A 466 1.51 0.31 -7.24
C PHE A 466 1.79 0.95 -8.60
N THR A 467 2.96 1.58 -8.70
CA THR A 467 3.45 2.23 -9.91
C THR A 467 4.97 2.06 -9.99
N LEU A 468 5.49 2.19 -11.21
CA LEU A 468 6.90 2.05 -11.51
C LEU A 468 7.40 3.34 -12.14
N ALA A 469 8.57 3.79 -11.72
CA ALA A 469 9.33 4.75 -12.49
C ALA A 469 10.68 4.19 -12.87
N SER A 470 11.05 4.44 -14.11
CA SER A 470 12.20 3.79 -14.73
C SER A 470 12.14 2.26 -14.50
N HIS A 471 13.28 1.60 -14.61
CA HIS A 471 13.41 0.19 -14.28
C HIS A 471 13.72 -0.05 -12.79
N GLU A 472 14.03 1.01 -12.01
CA GLU A 472 14.62 0.86 -10.67
C GLU A 472 13.73 1.29 -9.52
N ILE A 473 12.65 2.03 -9.74
CA ILE A 473 11.84 2.59 -8.65
C ILE A 473 10.45 1.96 -8.68
N LEU A 474 10.08 1.36 -7.54
CA LEU A 474 8.75 0.84 -7.28
C LEU A 474 8.12 1.67 -6.17
N ALA A 475 6.92 2.21 -6.39
CA ALA A 475 6.11 2.77 -5.33
C ALA A 475 4.83 1.95 -5.17
N PHE A 476 4.44 1.64 -3.94
CA PHE A 476 3.19 0.95 -3.64
C PHE A 476 2.58 1.48 -2.35
N SER A 477 1.26 1.38 -2.22
CA SER A 477 0.54 1.71 -0.99
C SER A 477 -0.17 0.47 -0.45
N ASN A 478 -0.18 0.39 0.87
CA ASN A 478 -0.94 -0.61 1.59
C ASN A 478 -2.40 -0.14 1.73
N SER A 479 -3.05 0.15 0.59
CA SER A 479 -4.47 0.53 0.57
C SER A 479 -5.41 -0.68 0.60
N GLY A 480 -4.90 -1.85 0.99
CA GLY A 480 -5.55 -3.15 0.87
C GLY A 480 -5.94 -3.72 2.21
N ASP A 481 -6.81 -3.00 2.91
CA ASP A 481 -7.90 -3.48 3.74
C ASP A 481 -8.36 -2.22 4.47
N ASP A 482 -9.47 -1.60 4.02
CA ASP A 482 -10.21 -0.63 4.85
C ASP A 482 -10.65 -1.41 6.10
N VAL A 483 -9.75 -1.55 7.07
CA VAL A 483 -10.05 -2.14 8.36
C VAL A 483 -10.88 -1.10 9.07
N VAL A 484 -12.18 -1.31 9.02
CA VAL A 484 -13.14 -0.55 9.80
C VAL A 484 -13.44 -1.33 11.07
N GLU A 485 -13.83 -0.59 12.09
CA GLU A 485 -14.37 -1.14 13.31
C GLU A 485 -15.85 -0.81 13.38
N ILE A 486 -16.66 -1.75 13.83
CA ILE A 486 -18.06 -1.50 14.13
C ILE A 486 -18.11 -1.03 15.58
N VAL A 487 -18.62 0.18 15.81
CA VAL A 487 -18.65 0.83 17.12
C VAL A 487 -20.00 1.43 17.42
N TRP A 488 -20.40 1.39 18.68
CA TRP A 488 -21.52 2.18 19.18
C TRP A 488 -21.05 3.60 19.47
N MET A 489 -21.77 4.59 18.96
CA MET A 489 -21.59 6.02 19.26
C MET A 489 -22.88 6.60 19.82
N ASN A 490 -22.79 7.63 20.66
CA ASN A 490 -23.96 8.40 21.09
C ASN A 490 -24.28 9.56 20.12
N ARG A 491 -25.30 10.35 20.44
CA ARG A 491 -25.69 11.53 19.65
C ARG A 491 -24.64 12.64 19.57
N ALA A 492 -23.68 12.67 20.49
CA ALA A 492 -22.56 13.62 20.49
C ALA A 492 -21.33 13.10 19.71
N GLY A 493 -21.40 11.87 19.17
CA GLY A 493 -20.28 11.23 18.48
C GLY A 493 -19.27 10.56 19.42
N GLU A 494 -19.57 10.49 20.71
CA GLU A 494 -18.71 9.80 21.67
C GLU A 494 -18.83 8.29 21.49
N ARG A 495 -17.69 7.61 21.49
CA ARG A 495 -17.60 6.16 21.32
C ARG A 495 -17.98 5.47 22.64
N LEU A 496 -19.06 4.69 22.61
CA LEU A 496 -19.59 3.98 23.77
C LEU A 496 -18.98 2.58 23.91
N ALA A 497 -18.84 1.85 22.82
CA ALA A 497 -18.31 0.49 22.82
C ALA A 497 -17.80 0.09 21.42
N VAL A 498 -16.76 -0.74 21.37
CA VAL A 498 -16.33 -1.41 20.14
C VAL A 498 -17.03 -2.77 20.06
N VAL A 499 -17.81 -2.99 19.00
CA VAL A 499 -18.51 -4.25 18.74
C VAL A 499 -17.60 -5.22 17.99
N ASN A 500 -16.91 -4.73 16.97
CA ASN A 500 -15.94 -5.52 16.23
C ASN A 500 -14.78 -4.62 15.78
N PRO A 501 -13.53 -4.90 16.21
CA PRO A 501 -12.39 -4.05 15.90
C PRO A 501 -11.73 -4.31 14.53
N ASP A 502 -12.10 -5.37 13.81
CA ASP A 502 -11.40 -5.80 12.59
C ASP A 502 -12.38 -6.30 11.51
N ILE A 503 -13.02 -5.37 10.81
CA ILE A 503 -13.81 -5.65 9.62
C ILE A 503 -13.05 -5.24 8.38
N ARG A 504 -12.75 -6.22 7.53
CA ARG A 504 -12.07 -6.01 6.26
C ARG A 504 -13.08 -5.90 5.14
N ALA A 505 -12.92 -4.89 4.27
CA ALA A 505 -13.75 -4.71 3.08
C ALA A 505 -15.26 -4.82 3.36
N LEU A 506 -15.80 -3.92 4.20
CA LEU A 506 -17.21 -3.93 4.58
C LEU A 506 -18.14 -3.89 3.36
N GLN A 507 -19.06 -4.87 3.25
CA GLN A 507 -20.08 -4.97 2.19
C GLN A 507 -21.51 -4.83 2.73
N GLY A 508 -21.71 -3.82 3.58
CA GLY A 508 -22.99 -3.46 4.19
C GLY A 508 -23.12 -3.88 5.65
N LEU A 509 -23.99 -3.15 6.36
CA LEU A 509 -24.25 -3.29 7.79
C LEU A 509 -25.77 -3.32 8.06
N GLY A 510 -26.23 -4.35 8.76
CA GLY A 510 -27.64 -4.54 9.12
C GLY A 510 -27.81 -4.82 10.61
N LEU A 511 -28.58 -3.97 11.30
CA LEU A 511 -28.95 -4.14 12.72
C LEU A 511 -30.37 -4.69 12.84
N ALA A 512 -30.53 -5.84 13.49
CA ALA A 512 -31.83 -6.43 13.78
C ALA A 512 -32.67 -5.49 14.66
N ARG A 513 -34.00 -5.47 14.49
CA ARG A 513 -34.89 -4.53 15.22
C ARG A 513 -34.79 -4.61 16.74
N GLY A 514 -34.54 -5.80 17.28
CA GLY A 514 -34.32 -5.99 18.72
C GLY A 514 -32.93 -5.60 19.22
N GLU A 515 -32.02 -5.11 18.37
CA GLU A 515 -30.64 -4.70 18.70
C GLU A 515 -29.75 -5.79 19.33
N LYS A 516 -30.18 -7.05 19.25
CA LYS A 516 -29.43 -8.20 19.78
C LYS A 516 -28.45 -8.80 18.78
N ARG A 517 -28.61 -8.48 17.48
CA ARG A 517 -27.83 -9.07 16.39
C ARG A 517 -27.47 -8.01 15.37
N VAL A 518 -26.21 -8.04 14.93
CA VAL A 518 -25.74 -7.31 13.75
C VAL A 518 -25.30 -8.31 12.70
N ALA A 519 -25.58 -7.99 11.44
CA ALA A 519 -25.06 -8.69 10.28
C ALA A 519 -24.23 -7.73 9.43
N TYR A 520 -23.12 -8.22 8.87
CA TYR A 520 -22.26 -7.42 8.00
C TYR A 520 -21.55 -8.30 6.98
N GLY A 521 -21.26 -7.74 5.80
CA GLY A 521 -20.41 -8.40 4.81
C GLY A 521 -18.94 -8.07 5.05
N SER A 522 -18.03 -9.05 4.99
CA SER A 522 -16.59 -8.83 5.18
C SER A 522 -15.74 -9.86 4.42
N GLY A 523 -14.58 -9.44 3.93
CA GLY A 523 -13.61 -10.26 3.19
C GLY A 523 -13.63 -10.06 1.68
N ASP A 524 -12.75 -10.76 0.97
CA ASP A 524 -12.67 -10.81 -0.49
C ASP A 524 -12.29 -12.24 -0.94
N PRO A 525 -13.24 -13.04 -1.49
CA PRO A 525 -14.66 -12.73 -1.65
C PRO A 525 -15.39 -12.55 -0.31
N SER A 526 -16.41 -11.68 -0.27
CA SER A 526 -17.01 -11.18 0.98
C SER A 526 -18.13 -12.07 1.53
N ASP A 527 -17.97 -12.67 2.71
CA ASP A 527 -19.03 -13.40 3.44
C ASP A 527 -19.87 -12.53 4.35
N ILE A 528 -21.12 -12.97 4.57
CA ILE A 528 -21.96 -12.42 5.62
C ILE A 528 -21.58 -13.07 6.94
N TRP A 529 -21.35 -12.22 7.92
CA TRP A 529 -21.12 -12.57 9.31
C TRP A 529 -22.27 -12.06 10.16
N VAL A 530 -22.62 -12.82 11.19
CA VAL A 530 -23.62 -12.45 12.20
C VAL A 530 -22.96 -12.47 13.57
N GLN A 531 -23.14 -11.39 14.32
CA GLN A 531 -22.61 -11.23 15.66
C GLN A 531 -23.73 -10.90 16.64
N ASN A 532 -23.78 -11.62 17.77
CA ASN A 532 -24.69 -11.32 18.87
C ASN A 532 -24.13 -10.16 19.71
N LEU A 533 -24.96 -9.20 20.08
CA LEU A 533 -24.59 -8.04 20.88
C LEU A 533 -24.94 -8.27 22.37
N PRO A 534 -24.18 -7.67 23.32
CA PRO A 534 -23.06 -6.75 23.10
C PRO A 534 -21.69 -7.42 22.91
N SER A 535 -21.52 -8.70 23.27
CA SER A 535 -20.21 -9.34 23.41
C SER A 535 -20.10 -10.74 22.79
N GLY A 536 -20.97 -11.09 21.84
CA GLY A 536 -20.87 -12.36 21.13
C GLY A 536 -19.74 -12.37 20.12
N GLU A 537 -19.09 -13.52 19.94
CA GLU A 537 -18.15 -13.71 18.84
C GLU A 537 -18.86 -13.69 17.48
N PRO A 538 -18.25 -13.13 16.43
CA PRO A 538 -18.81 -13.16 15.10
C PRO A 538 -18.82 -14.57 14.55
N SER A 539 -19.95 -14.98 13.97
CA SER A 539 -20.13 -16.29 13.34
C SER A 539 -20.39 -16.12 11.85
N ARG A 540 -19.70 -16.92 11.04
CA ARG A 540 -19.85 -16.88 9.58
C ARG A 540 -21.24 -17.42 9.20
N PHE A 541 -22.04 -16.62 8.50
CA PHE A 541 -23.41 -16.94 8.13
C PHE A 541 -23.52 -17.64 6.77
N THR A 542 -22.78 -17.15 5.77
CA THR A 542 -22.66 -17.76 4.43
C THR A 542 -21.39 -18.58 4.31
N PHE A 543 -21.40 -19.58 3.44
CA PHE A 543 -20.20 -20.30 3.05
C PHE A 543 -20.31 -20.62 1.57
N GLY A 544 -19.35 -20.20 0.77
CA GLY A 544 -19.34 -20.61 -0.63
C GLY A 544 -18.06 -20.21 -1.36
N PRO A 545 -17.90 -20.70 -2.60
CA PRO A 545 -16.85 -20.29 -3.52
C PRO A 545 -17.27 -19.10 -4.41
N ALA A 546 -18.50 -18.58 -4.26
CA ALA A 546 -19.06 -17.53 -5.11
C ALA A 546 -18.44 -16.15 -4.78
N PRO A 547 -18.15 -15.33 -5.79
CA PRO A 547 -17.58 -14.01 -5.56
C PRO A 547 -18.66 -13.10 -4.98
N GLY A 548 -18.64 -12.90 -3.66
CA GLY A 548 -19.26 -11.78 -2.96
C GLY A 548 -20.73 -11.91 -2.55
N TRP A 549 -20.95 -11.79 -1.24
CA TRP A 549 -22.24 -11.57 -0.59
C TRP A 549 -22.28 -10.15 -0.02
N ALA A 550 -23.37 -9.41 -0.24
CA ALA A 550 -23.49 -8.02 0.20
C ALA A 550 -24.91 -7.67 0.69
N ASN A 551 -24.99 -6.52 1.37
CA ASN A 551 -26.23 -5.87 1.82
C ASN A 551 -27.12 -6.75 2.72
N PRO A 552 -26.60 -7.31 3.83
CA PRO A 552 -27.42 -8.11 4.73
C PRO A 552 -28.51 -7.26 5.39
N LEU A 553 -29.76 -7.68 5.19
CA LEU A 553 -30.96 -7.02 5.71
C LEU A 553 -31.74 -8.00 6.60
N TRP A 554 -31.98 -7.62 7.85
CA TRP A 554 -32.82 -8.37 8.77
C TRP A 554 -34.30 -8.19 8.46
N SER A 555 -35.04 -9.30 8.50
CA SER A 555 -36.51 -9.27 8.55
C SER A 555 -37.02 -8.51 9.78
N PRO A 556 -38.27 -8.02 9.79
CA PRO A 556 -38.84 -7.27 10.91
C PRO A 556 -38.85 -8.04 12.25
N ASP A 557 -39.07 -9.35 12.22
CA ASP A 557 -38.98 -10.24 13.39
C ASP A 557 -37.53 -10.50 13.82
N GLY A 558 -36.57 -10.20 12.94
CA GLY A 558 -35.14 -10.37 13.16
C GLY A 558 -34.63 -11.79 13.00
N ASP A 559 -35.42 -12.73 12.47
CA ASP A 559 -35.05 -14.16 12.37
C ASP A 559 -34.55 -14.60 10.99
N GLU A 560 -34.80 -13.80 9.95
CA GLU A 560 -34.37 -14.05 8.58
C GLU A 560 -33.44 -12.92 8.10
N LEU A 561 -32.52 -13.29 7.22
CA LEU A 561 -31.67 -12.37 6.47
C LEU A 561 -31.99 -12.46 4.99
N VAL A 562 -32.09 -11.30 4.35
CA VAL A 562 -32.04 -11.14 2.89
C VAL A 562 -30.71 -10.53 2.50
N TYR A 563 -30.14 -11.01 1.41
CA TYR A 563 -28.86 -10.54 0.88
C TYR A 563 -28.77 -10.80 -0.62
N THR A 564 -27.82 -10.14 -1.27
CA THR A 564 -27.52 -10.33 -2.68
C THR A 564 -26.21 -11.08 -2.84
N THR A 565 -26.19 -12.03 -3.78
CA THR A 565 -25.01 -12.78 -4.24
C THR A 565 -24.90 -12.65 -5.75
N TRP A 566 -23.70 -12.77 -6.30
CA TRP A 566 -23.49 -12.88 -7.74
C TRP A 566 -22.57 -14.04 -8.09
N ASP A 567 -22.73 -14.58 -9.31
CA ASP A 567 -21.88 -15.63 -9.87
C ASP A 567 -21.02 -15.05 -11.00
N LEU A 568 -19.72 -15.32 -11.00
CA LEU A 568 -18.80 -14.97 -12.11
C LEU A 568 -18.49 -16.17 -13.02
N SER A 569 -19.03 -17.36 -12.76
CA SER A 569 -18.64 -18.59 -13.46
C SER A 569 -19.40 -18.89 -14.77
N GLY A 570 -20.26 -17.99 -15.26
CA GLY A 570 -20.90 -18.20 -16.56
C GLY A 570 -21.76 -17.07 -17.12
N LEU A 571 -22.40 -16.23 -16.29
CA LEU A 571 -23.12 -15.00 -16.66
C LEU A 571 -23.19 -14.10 -15.42
N PRO A 572 -23.23 -12.76 -15.51
CA PRO A 572 -23.45 -11.90 -14.34
C PRO A 572 -24.90 -12.05 -13.86
N GLN A 573 -25.20 -13.13 -13.15
CA GLN A 573 -26.48 -13.35 -12.49
C GLN A 573 -26.37 -12.89 -11.04
N TYR A 574 -27.21 -11.91 -10.69
CA TYR A 574 -27.43 -11.48 -9.32
C TYR A 574 -28.64 -12.21 -8.78
N GLU A 575 -28.48 -12.81 -7.60
CA GLU A 575 -29.58 -13.44 -6.90
C GLU A 575 -29.79 -12.75 -5.56
N MET A 576 -31.04 -12.42 -5.29
CA MET A 576 -31.47 -12.03 -3.96
C MET A 576 -31.96 -13.28 -3.25
N ARG A 577 -31.30 -13.63 -2.14
CA ARG A 577 -31.61 -14.83 -1.37
C ARG A 577 -32.09 -14.48 0.02
N ARG A 578 -32.88 -15.38 0.60
CA ARG A 578 -33.42 -15.31 1.95
C ARG A 578 -33.06 -16.56 2.72
N ARG A 579 -32.61 -16.39 3.96
CA ARG A 579 -32.25 -17.51 4.84
C ARG A 579 -32.52 -17.20 6.31
N ARG A 580 -32.95 -18.20 7.08
CA ARG A 580 -33.08 -18.09 8.54
C ARG A 580 -31.73 -18.04 9.24
N ALA A 581 -31.62 -17.21 10.28
CA ALA A 581 -30.44 -17.06 11.11
C ALA A 581 -30.03 -18.36 11.82
N ASP A 582 -31.02 -19.15 12.27
CA ASP A 582 -30.82 -20.44 12.92
C ASP A 582 -30.59 -21.61 11.95
N ARG A 583 -30.68 -21.35 10.64
CA ARG A 583 -30.56 -22.35 9.55
C ARG A 583 -31.55 -23.51 9.64
N SER A 584 -32.66 -23.36 10.36
CA SER A 584 -33.72 -24.37 10.48
C SER A 584 -34.46 -24.62 9.16
N ARG A 585 -34.44 -23.65 8.25
CA ARG A 585 -35.07 -23.72 6.93
C ARG A 585 -34.02 -23.55 5.82
N ALA A 586 -34.23 -24.26 4.71
CA ALA A 586 -33.44 -24.12 3.50
C ALA A 586 -33.47 -22.68 2.96
N GLU A 587 -32.37 -22.27 2.35
CA GLU A 587 -32.22 -20.99 1.67
C GLU A 587 -33.18 -20.90 0.47
N GLU A 588 -33.79 -19.73 0.27
CA GLU A 588 -34.77 -19.47 -0.79
C GLU A 588 -34.27 -18.34 -1.69
N THR A 589 -34.26 -18.54 -3.01
CA THR A 589 -34.03 -17.46 -3.98
C THR A 589 -35.32 -16.68 -4.18
N LEU A 590 -35.29 -15.38 -3.85
CA LEU A 590 -36.43 -14.48 -3.99
C LEU A 590 -36.52 -13.87 -5.39
N LEU A 591 -35.38 -13.50 -5.97
CA LEU A 591 -35.30 -12.84 -7.27
C LEU A 591 -33.97 -13.14 -7.95
N GLN A 592 -34.00 -13.31 -9.27
CA GLN A 592 -32.81 -13.41 -10.13
C GLN A 592 -32.82 -12.26 -11.14
N SER A 593 -31.64 -11.72 -11.46
CA SER A 593 -31.50 -10.59 -12.38
C SER A 593 -30.15 -10.64 -13.08
N LYS A 594 -30.10 -10.14 -14.33
CA LYS A 594 -28.84 -9.88 -15.06
C LYS A 594 -28.16 -8.57 -14.62
N SER A 595 -28.88 -7.77 -13.85
CA SER A 595 -28.44 -6.48 -13.31
C SER A 595 -28.24 -6.56 -11.80
N ALA A 596 -27.31 -5.76 -11.27
CA ALA A 596 -27.06 -5.66 -9.84
C ALA A 596 -28.37 -5.43 -9.07
N LEU A 597 -28.56 -6.20 -7.99
CA LEU A 597 -29.69 -6.08 -7.08
C LEU A 597 -29.22 -5.48 -5.75
N TYR A 598 -30.02 -4.57 -5.20
CA TYR A 598 -29.76 -3.93 -3.92
C TYR A 598 -31.00 -4.07 -3.03
N SER A 599 -30.93 -4.88 -1.98
CA SER A 599 -31.98 -4.98 -0.96
C SER A 599 -31.92 -3.78 -0.01
N TRP A 600 -33.02 -3.04 0.11
CA TRP A 600 -33.06 -1.80 0.88
C TRP A 600 -33.70 -1.94 2.25
N ASP A 601 -34.98 -2.34 2.30
CA ASP A 601 -35.71 -2.48 3.55
C ASP A 601 -36.97 -3.35 3.40
N PHE A 602 -37.39 -3.96 4.50
CA PHE A 602 -38.67 -4.66 4.58
C PHE A 602 -39.79 -3.70 4.94
N SER A 603 -40.99 -3.93 4.39
CA SER A 603 -42.19 -3.30 4.92
C SER A 603 -42.35 -3.67 6.40
N PRO A 604 -42.92 -2.79 7.25
CA PRO A 604 -43.01 -3.08 8.69
C PRO A 604 -43.78 -4.34 9.06
N ASP A 605 -44.72 -4.76 8.21
CA ASP A 605 -45.49 -6.00 8.33
C ASP A 605 -44.76 -7.24 7.76
N GLY A 606 -43.58 -7.07 7.16
CA GLY A 606 -42.76 -8.14 6.58
C GLY A 606 -43.33 -8.76 5.30
N ARG A 607 -44.34 -8.16 4.68
CA ARG A 607 -45.00 -8.72 3.49
C ARG A 607 -44.34 -8.33 2.16
N SER A 608 -43.56 -7.26 2.15
CA SER A 608 -42.93 -6.73 0.96
C SER A 608 -41.49 -6.29 1.23
N LEU A 609 -40.67 -6.29 0.18
CA LEU A 609 -39.28 -5.85 0.23
C LEU A 609 -39.06 -4.72 -0.79
N LEU A 610 -38.50 -3.59 -0.34
CA LEU A 610 -37.98 -2.56 -1.23
C LEU A 610 -36.60 -2.98 -1.73
N PHE A 611 -36.43 -2.91 -3.06
CA PHE A 611 -35.14 -3.15 -3.68
C PHE A 611 -34.90 -2.23 -4.87
N GLY A 612 -33.64 -2.05 -5.24
CA GLY A 612 -33.22 -1.31 -6.42
C GLY A 612 -32.43 -2.19 -7.37
N SER A 613 -32.28 -1.71 -8.60
CA SER A 613 -31.32 -2.24 -9.55
C SER A 613 -30.45 -1.12 -10.12
N ASN A 614 -29.43 -1.48 -10.90
CA ASN A 614 -28.61 -0.49 -11.62
C ASN A 614 -29.37 0.33 -12.68
N THR A 615 -30.66 0.05 -12.96
CA THR A 615 -31.48 0.79 -13.93
C THR A 615 -32.11 2.06 -13.35
N TYR A 616 -31.68 2.49 -12.17
CA TYR A 616 -32.19 3.68 -11.45
C TYR A 616 -33.69 3.64 -11.10
N ALA A 617 -34.32 2.47 -11.27
CA ALA A 617 -35.69 2.21 -10.89
C ALA A 617 -35.76 1.46 -9.56
N SER A 618 -36.80 1.73 -8.80
CA SER A 618 -37.01 1.17 -7.46
C SER A 618 -38.29 0.35 -7.44
N TRP A 619 -38.25 -0.80 -6.78
CA TRP A 619 -39.26 -1.84 -6.90
C TRP A 619 -39.71 -2.33 -5.53
N LEU A 620 -40.98 -2.72 -5.44
CA LEU A 620 -41.54 -3.50 -4.35
C LEU A 620 -41.67 -4.95 -4.78
N LEU A 621 -41.07 -5.87 -4.02
CA LEU A 621 -41.25 -7.30 -4.18
C LEU A 621 -42.22 -7.82 -3.11
N PRO A 622 -43.45 -8.23 -3.47
CA PRO A 622 -44.33 -8.98 -2.57
C PRO A 622 -43.69 -10.34 -2.21
N LEU A 623 -43.70 -10.70 -0.93
CA LEU A 623 -43.12 -11.96 -0.44
C LEU A 623 -44.15 -13.09 -0.32
N ALA A 624 -45.43 -12.78 -0.55
CA ALA A 624 -46.54 -13.72 -0.64
C ALA A 624 -47.27 -13.53 -1.98
N GLY A 625 -48.07 -14.54 -2.38
CA GLY A 625 -48.79 -14.51 -3.65
C GLY A 625 -47.90 -14.85 -4.85
N ASP A 626 -48.07 -14.12 -5.96
CA ASP A 626 -47.35 -14.37 -7.22
C ASP A 626 -45.90 -13.85 -7.23
N LYS A 627 -45.48 -13.13 -6.18
CA LYS A 627 -44.13 -12.59 -5.95
C LYS A 627 -43.58 -11.79 -7.14
N LYS A 628 -44.44 -11.11 -7.89
CA LYS A 628 -43.99 -10.27 -9.01
C LYS A 628 -43.56 -8.88 -8.51
N PRO A 629 -42.35 -8.42 -8.85
CA PRO A 629 -41.95 -7.04 -8.57
C PRO A 629 -42.90 -6.04 -9.22
N VAL A 630 -43.28 -5.02 -8.46
CA VAL A 630 -44.05 -3.87 -8.93
C VAL A 630 -43.19 -2.62 -8.80
N GLU A 631 -43.20 -1.77 -9.83
CA GLU A 631 -42.46 -0.50 -9.78
C GLU A 631 -43.00 0.35 -8.62
N PHE A 632 -42.09 0.83 -7.76
CA PHE A 632 -42.42 1.72 -6.66
C PHE A 632 -42.29 3.17 -7.11
N LEU A 633 -41.11 3.56 -7.59
CA LEU A 633 -40.87 4.88 -8.16
C LEU A 633 -40.29 4.76 -9.57
N PRO A 634 -40.78 5.59 -10.51
CA PRO A 634 -40.27 5.58 -11.87
C PRO A 634 -38.83 6.10 -11.92
N PRO A 635 -38.05 5.71 -12.94
CA PRO A 635 -36.70 6.21 -13.13
C PRO A 635 -36.74 7.71 -13.50
N GLY A 636 -36.01 8.52 -12.73
CA GLY A 636 -35.87 9.96 -12.97
C GLY A 636 -34.55 10.57 -12.50
N GLY A 637 -33.66 9.74 -11.95
CA GLY A 637 -32.38 10.07 -11.33
C GLY A 637 -31.89 8.82 -10.60
N ALA A 638 -30.64 8.81 -10.15
CA ALA A 638 -30.11 7.75 -9.31
C ALA A 638 -30.79 7.76 -7.95
N GLN A 639 -31.62 6.74 -7.67
CA GLN A 639 -32.35 6.58 -6.42
C GLN A 639 -31.77 5.42 -5.59
N GLN A 640 -31.48 5.65 -4.31
CA GLN A 640 -30.77 4.69 -3.45
C GLN A 640 -31.22 4.76 -1.99
N TYR A 641 -30.83 3.76 -1.18
CA TYR A 641 -31.00 3.75 0.29
C TYR A 641 -32.44 3.88 0.77
N PHE A 642 -33.38 3.20 0.11
CA PHE A 642 -34.78 3.24 0.50
C PHE A 642 -35.00 2.70 1.91
N GLN A 643 -35.91 3.31 2.66
CA GLN A 643 -36.27 2.83 3.98
C GLN A 643 -37.72 3.18 4.33
N PHE A 644 -38.47 2.19 4.79
CA PHE A 644 -39.83 2.42 5.29
C PHE A 644 -39.81 3.16 6.62
N SER A 645 -40.80 4.03 6.83
CA SER A 645 -41.16 4.51 8.15
C SER A 645 -41.69 3.35 9.00
N PRO A 646 -41.60 3.43 10.34
CA PRO A 646 -42.06 2.36 11.23
C PRO A 646 -43.54 1.99 11.07
N ASP A 647 -44.38 2.97 10.67
CA ASP A 647 -45.81 2.79 10.40
C ASP A 647 -46.11 2.33 8.97
N GLY A 648 -45.11 2.26 8.09
CA GLY A 648 -45.20 1.80 6.71
C GLY A 648 -45.87 2.78 5.74
N ARG A 649 -46.19 3.99 6.20
CA ARG A 649 -46.89 5.01 5.39
C ARG A 649 -45.97 5.85 4.52
N TRP A 650 -44.69 5.91 4.88
CA TRP A 650 -43.69 6.74 4.24
C TRP A 650 -42.45 5.93 3.88
N VAL A 651 -41.73 6.40 2.87
CA VAL A 651 -40.42 5.88 2.48
C VAL A 651 -39.45 7.02 2.32
N ALA A 652 -38.32 6.95 3.01
CA ALA A 652 -37.19 7.86 2.83
C ALA A 652 -36.17 7.23 1.87
N TYR A 653 -35.55 8.04 1.03
CA TYR A 653 -34.54 7.59 0.07
C TYR A 653 -33.63 8.76 -0.34
N ALA A 654 -32.47 8.47 -0.92
CA ALA A 654 -31.60 9.48 -1.51
C ALA A 654 -31.76 9.50 -3.03
N SER A 655 -31.77 10.68 -3.65
CA SER A 655 -31.88 10.84 -5.10
C SER A 655 -31.09 12.03 -5.61
N ASP A 656 -30.51 11.91 -6.80
CA ASP A 656 -29.83 13.00 -7.50
C ASP A 656 -30.71 13.71 -8.55
N VAL A 657 -32.04 13.53 -8.50
CA VAL A 657 -33.01 14.10 -9.44
C VAL A 657 -32.90 15.64 -9.61
N GLN A 658 -32.29 16.34 -8.65
CA GLN A 658 -32.03 17.78 -8.71
C GLN A 658 -30.55 18.13 -8.99
N GLY A 659 -29.75 17.19 -9.52
CA GLY A 659 -28.35 17.38 -9.88
C GLY A 659 -27.32 17.03 -8.79
N GLN A 660 -27.77 16.84 -7.55
CA GLN A 660 -26.95 16.35 -6.43
C GLN A 660 -27.78 15.44 -5.55
N PHE A 661 -27.15 14.47 -4.88
CA PHE A 661 -27.87 13.57 -3.95
C PHE A 661 -28.45 14.35 -2.78
N GLU A 662 -29.78 14.34 -2.67
CA GLU A 662 -30.52 14.83 -1.52
C GLU A 662 -31.41 13.70 -0.98
N VAL A 663 -31.78 13.79 0.30
CA VAL A 663 -32.75 12.89 0.94
C VAL A 663 -34.15 13.40 0.67
N PHE A 664 -35.01 12.50 0.22
CA PHE A 664 -36.43 12.74 -0.01
C PHE A 664 -37.27 11.76 0.80
N VAL A 665 -38.50 12.14 1.07
CA VAL A 665 -39.55 11.27 1.58
C VAL A 665 -40.69 11.24 0.58
N THR A 666 -41.36 10.10 0.44
CA THR A 666 -42.60 9.93 -0.33
C THR A 666 -43.57 8.99 0.40
N SER A 667 -44.86 9.03 0.04
CA SER A 667 -45.90 8.19 0.64
C SER A 667 -45.89 6.75 0.11
N VAL A 668 -46.59 5.84 0.78
CA VAL A 668 -46.84 4.47 0.32
C VAL A 668 -48.36 4.25 0.18
N PRO A 669 -48.91 4.08 -1.04
CA PRO A 669 -48.21 4.13 -2.33
C PRO A 669 -47.72 5.56 -2.66
N PRO A 670 -46.77 5.71 -3.59
CA PRO A 670 -46.24 7.02 -3.96
C PRO A 670 -47.30 7.92 -4.57
N SER A 671 -47.47 9.10 -3.98
CA SER A 671 -48.40 10.13 -4.45
C SER A 671 -47.84 10.98 -5.60
N GLY A 672 -46.55 10.82 -5.91
CA GLY A 672 -45.81 11.69 -6.83
C GLY A 672 -45.28 12.98 -6.19
N ALA A 673 -45.70 13.29 -4.97
CA ALA A 673 -45.12 14.39 -4.20
C ALA A 673 -43.73 14.03 -3.69
N LEU A 674 -42.79 14.97 -3.82
CA LEU A 674 -41.39 14.84 -3.43
C LEU A 674 -41.10 15.79 -2.27
N TRP A 675 -40.98 15.25 -1.05
CA TRP A 675 -40.63 16.03 0.14
C TRP A 675 -39.13 15.96 0.39
N GLN A 676 -38.39 16.98 -0.04
CA GLN A 676 -36.94 17.05 0.15
C GLN A 676 -36.57 17.34 1.61
N ILE A 677 -35.85 16.46 2.28
CA ILE A 677 -35.48 16.57 3.70
C ILE A 677 -34.14 17.28 3.91
N SER A 678 -33.14 16.96 3.10
CA SER A 678 -31.81 17.57 3.21
C SER A 678 -31.65 18.79 2.33
N THR A 679 -30.71 19.65 2.72
CA THR A 679 -30.27 20.82 1.95
C THR A 679 -28.75 20.83 1.92
N GLY A 680 -28.14 20.80 0.74
CA GLY A 680 -26.67 20.80 0.60
C GLY A 680 -26.05 19.41 0.56
N GLY A 681 -26.84 18.39 0.20
CA GLY A 681 -26.41 17.02 0.05
C GLY A 681 -26.87 16.10 1.18
N GLY A 682 -27.24 14.87 0.83
CA GLY A 682 -27.68 13.88 1.80
C GLY A 682 -27.80 12.47 1.24
N SER A 683 -27.49 11.47 2.07
CA SER A 683 -27.54 10.05 1.73
C SER A 683 -27.85 9.18 2.95
N MET A 684 -28.11 7.89 2.72
CA MET A 684 -28.29 6.87 3.78
C MET A 684 -29.37 7.22 4.84
N PRO A 685 -30.61 7.60 4.46
CA PRO A 685 -31.62 7.95 5.44
C PRO A 685 -31.97 6.78 6.38
N ARG A 686 -32.18 7.12 7.66
CA ARG A 686 -32.61 6.21 8.73
C ARG A 686 -33.69 6.85 9.61
N TRP A 687 -34.89 6.28 9.64
CA TRP A 687 -35.96 6.64 10.58
C TRP A 687 -35.61 6.19 12.00
N ARG A 688 -35.95 7.03 12.98
CA ARG A 688 -36.04 6.60 14.37
C ARG A 688 -37.15 5.57 14.52
N ARG A 689 -36.78 4.33 14.86
CA ARG A 689 -37.74 3.21 14.83
C ARG A 689 -38.81 3.29 15.92
N ALA A 690 -38.54 3.95 17.05
CA ALA A 690 -39.48 4.04 18.16
C ALA A 690 -40.80 4.73 17.79
N ASP A 691 -40.76 5.76 16.95
CA ASP A 691 -41.95 6.56 16.63
C ASP A 691 -42.02 7.13 15.21
N GLY A 692 -40.97 7.00 14.39
CA GLY A 692 -40.94 7.55 13.03
C GLY A 692 -40.96 9.07 12.96
N ARG A 693 -40.71 9.79 14.06
CA ARG A 693 -40.78 11.27 14.10
C ARG A 693 -39.44 11.97 13.86
N GLU A 694 -38.37 11.21 13.67
CA GLU A 694 -37.05 11.76 13.39
C GLU A 694 -36.40 10.95 12.28
N LEU A 695 -35.77 11.64 11.32
CA LEU A 695 -34.99 11.05 10.24
C LEU A 695 -33.52 11.45 10.40
N TYR A 696 -32.63 10.48 10.38
CA TYR A 696 -31.19 10.67 10.33
C TYR A 696 -30.68 10.49 8.91
N PHE A 697 -29.66 11.24 8.52
CA PHE A 697 -29.00 11.02 7.24
C PHE A 697 -27.54 11.47 7.27
N ARG A 698 -26.73 10.96 6.35
CA ARG A 698 -25.34 11.36 6.17
C ARG A 698 -25.24 12.54 5.18
N ALA A 699 -24.71 13.66 5.63
CA ALA A 699 -24.32 14.78 4.76
C ALA A 699 -23.03 14.47 3.97
N ASN A 700 -22.73 15.25 2.92
CA ASN A 700 -21.61 14.95 2.02
C ASN A 700 -20.24 14.89 2.74
N ASP A 701 -20.03 15.78 3.72
CA ASP A 701 -18.84 15.86 4.57
C ASP A 701 -18.71 14.71 5.59
N GLY A 702 -19.71 13.82 5.69
CA GLY A 702 -19.72 12.71 6.66
C GLY A 702 -20.34 13.05 8.01
N THR A 703 -20.97 14.22 8.14
CA THR A 703 -21.78 14.58 9.31
C THR A 703 -23.08 13.77 9.32
N LEU A 704 -23.41 13.17 10.46
CA LEU A 704 -24.74 12.64 10.73
C LEU A 704 -25.67 13.79 11.08
N MET A 705 -26.69 13.99 10.26
CA MET A 705 -27.73 15.00 10.43
C MET A 705 -29.00 14.35 10.97
N ALA A 706 -29.82 15.13 11.66
CA ALA A 706 -31.16 14.75 12.08
C ALA A 706 -32.20 15.78 11.64
N VAL A 707 -33.40 15.35 11.32
CA VAL A 707 -34.57 16.19 11.04
C VAL A 707 -35.76 15.64 11.79
N GLU A 708 -36.43 16.48 12.56
CA GLU A 708 -37.71 16.13 13.17
C GLU A 708 -38.84 16.34 12.17
N LEU A 709 -39.78 15.40 12.17
CA LEU A 709 -40.92 15.36 11.26
C LEU A 709 -42.21 15.36 12.10
N GLY A 710 -42.99 16.43 11.96
CA GLY A 710 -44.31 16.58 12.54
C GLY A 710 -45.37 15.99 11.63
N ALA A 711 -46.23 15.13 12.19
CA ALA A 711 -47.38 14.62 11.46
C ALA A 711 -48.47 15.70 11.41
N GLY A 712 -48.97 16.02 10.19
CA GLY A 712 -50.14 16.87 10.02
C GLY A 712 -51.42 16.21 10.54
N PRO A 713 -52.53 16.96 10.69
CA PRO A 713 -53.82 16.41 11.09
C PRO A 713 -54.24 15.26 10.17
N GLY A 714 -54.40 14.05 10.74
CA GLY A 714 -54.79 12.85 9.99
C GLY A 714 -53.65 11.99 9.45
N ALA A 715 -52.38 12.35 9.67
CA ALA A 715 -51.19 11.56 9.30
C ALA A 715 -51.12 11.15 7.81
N SER A 716 -51.69 11.98 6.93
CA SER A 716 -51.70 11.85 5.47
C SER A 716 -50.68 12.77 4.77
N ALA A 717 -50.05 13.70 5.49
CA ALA A 717 -49.01 14.59 4.99
C ALA A 717 -47.95 14.89 6.06
N ILE A 718 -46.71 15.10 5.63
CA ILE A 718 -45.64 15.70 6.44
C ILE A 718 -45.79 17.22 6.27
N GLU A 719 -46.45 17.86 7.23
CA GLU A 719 -46.73 19.31 7.17
C GLU A 719 -45.68 20.15 7.89
N GLU A 720 -45.05 19.59 8.93
CA GLU A 720 -44.02 20.26 9.70
C GLU A 720 -42.71 19.47 9.66
N ARG A 721 -41.61 20.18 9.40
CA ARG A 721 -40.26 19.63 9.51
C ARG A 721 -39.34 20.66 10.13
N SER A 722 -38.45 20.22 11.00
CA SER A 722 -37.36 21.08 11.48
C SER A 722 -36.35 21.33 10.35
N ALA A 723 -35.50 22.34 10.52
CA ALA A 723 -34.26 22.41 9.75
C ALA A 723 -33.36 21.20 10.11
N PRO A 724 -32.53 20.69 9.18
CA PRO A 724 -31.52 19.69 9.49
C PRO A 724 -30.53 20.18 10.55
N ARG A 725 -30.34 19.38 11.61
CA ARG A 725 -29.40 19.66 12.71
C ARG A 725 -28.25 18.65 12.71
N PRO A 726 -26.99 19.08 12.85
CA PRO A 726 -25.87 18.16 12.97
C PRO A 726 -25.89 17.44 14.33
N LEU A 727 -25.52 16.15 14.33
CA LEU A 727 -25.28 15.36 15.53
C LEU A 727 -23.77 15.21 15.77
N PHE A 728 -23.05 14.58 14.84
CA PHE A 728 -21.60 14.41 14.90
C PHE A 728 -21.00 14.06 13.53
N VAL A 729 -19.70 14.24 13.37
CA VAL A 729 -18.92 13.84 12.18
C VAL A 729 -18.37 12.43 12.38
N GLY A 730 -18.30 11.64 11.30
CA GLY A 730 -17.61 10.35 11.33
C GLY A 730 -18.37 9.19 10.68
N ILE A 731 -19.45 9.47 9.93
CA ILE A 731 -20.14 8.46 9.14
C ILE A 731 -19.38 8.27 7.81
N PRO A 732 -18.77 7.10 7.56
CA PRO A 732 -18.02 6.88 6.33
C PRO A 732 -18.95 6.83 5.11
N SER A 733 -18.41 7.22 3.96
CA SER A 733 -19.05 7.03 2.66
C SER A 733 -19.04 5.55 2.27
N SER A 734 -20.05 5.12 1.52
CA SER A 734 -20.17 3.77 0.96
C SER A 734 -19.33 3.56 -0.32
N GLY A 735 -18.79 4.63 -0.93
CA GLY A 735 -18.06 4.53 -2.20
C GLY A 735 -18.98 4.42 -3.40
N ASN A 736 -18.72 3.47 -4.31
CA ASN A 736 -19.53 3.29 -5.52
C ASN A 736 -20.65 2.25 -5.35
N THR A 737 -20.55 1.36 -4.35
CA THR A 737 -21.60 0.40 -4.04
C THR A 737 -22.50 1.01 -2.97
N PRO A 738 -23.79 1.20 -3.23
CA PRO A 738 -24.67 1.84 -2.28
C PRO A 738 -25.00 0.89 -1.12
N ILE A 739 -24.23 0.99 -0.04
CA ILE A 739 -24.37 0.23 1.20
C ILE A 739 -24.59 1.17 2.39
N PHE A 740 -25.29 0.71 3.43
CA PHE A 740 -25.34 1.45 4.68
C PHE A 740 -24.08 1.19 5.52
N THR A 741 -23.43 2.26 5.98
CA THR A 741 -22.25 2.22 6.87
C THR A 741 -22.60 2.49 8.32
N TYR A 742 -23.88 2.78 8.61
CA TYR A 742 -24.39 2.95 9.97
C TYR A 742 -25.84 2.43 10.11
N ALA A 743 -26.24 2.20 11.36
CA ALA A 743 -27.60 1.95 11.77
C ALA A 743 -27.95 2.75 13.03
N ALA A 744 -29.21 3.19 13.15
CA ALA A 744 -29.70 3.83 14.36
C ALA A 744 -30.32 2.79 15.31
N ALA A 745 -30.04 2.92 16.60
CA ALA A 745 -30.83 2.25 17.64
C ALA A 745 -32.28 2.74 17.59
N GLY A 746 -33.21 1.94 18.09
CA GLY A 746 -34.63 2.21 18.01
C GLY A 746 -35.04 3.50 18.70
N ASP A 747 -34.38 3.83 19.82
CA ASP A 747 -34.58 5.07 20.58
C ASP A 747 -33.96 6.33 19.93
N GLY A 748 -33.08 6.13 18.93
CA GLY A 748 -32.34 7.22 18.29
C GLY A 748 -31.27 7.88 19.17
N GLN A 749 -30.87 7.28 20.28
CA GLN A 749 -29.83 7.81 21.18
C GLN A 749 -28.43 7.26 20.88
N ARG A 750 -28.38 6.08 20.24
CA ARG A 750 -27.14 5.41 19.87
C ARG A 750 -27.13 5.06 18.38
N PHE A 751 -25.94 5.06 17.80
CA PHE A 751 -25.71 4.72 16.40
C PHE A 751 -24.61 3.68 16.31
N LEU A 752 -24.86 2.61 15.58
CA LEU A 752 -23.84 1.62 15.24
C LEU A 752 -23.17 2.07 13.95
N VAL A 753 -21.88 2.37 13.99
CA VAL A 753 -21.12 2.99 12.90
C VAL A 753 -19.93 2.12 12.54
N ALA A 754 -19.70 1.88 11.25
CA ALA A 754 -18.48 1.26 10.76
C ALA A 754 -17.35 2.29 10.63
N ALA A 755 -16.77 2.72 11.74
CA ALA A 755 -15.76 3.78 11.78
C ALA A 755 -14.40 3.32 11.24
N SER A 756 -13.67 4.22 10.57
CA SER A 756 -12.28 3.97 10.20
C SER A 756 -11.38 3.93 11.44
N ARG A 757 -10.53 2.90 11.55
CA ARG A 757 -9.62 2.70 12.69
C ARG A 757 -8.46 3.71 12.74
N SER A 758 -8.17 4.34 11.61
CA SER A 758 -7.09 5.30 11.38
C SER A 758 -7.63 6.46 10.54
N SER A 759 -7.44 7.70 11.03
CA SER A 759 -7.58 8.90 10.19
C SER A 759 -6.34 9.12 9.30
N GLU A 760 -5.27 8.36 9.50
CA GLU A 760 -4.05 8.43 8.69
C GLU A 760 -4.18 7.53 7.47
N GLN A 761 -3.93 8.12 6.30
CA GLN A 761 -3.85 7.39 5.05
C GLN A 761 -2.67 6.41 5.07
N PRO A 762 -2.82 5.23 4.46
CA PRO A 762 -1.69 4.32 4.33
C PRO A 762 -0.57 5.02 3.54
N PRO A 763 0.66 5.07 4.09
CA PRO A 763 1.76 5.72 3.39
C PRO A 763 2.05 5.02 2.07
N ILE A 764 2.59 5.77 1.11
CA ILE A 764 3.14 5.22 -0.12
C ILE A 764 4.58 4.80 0.20
N THR A 765 4.85 3.50 0.16
CA THR A 765 6.20 2.95 0.29
C THR A 765 6.91 3.05 -1.06
N VAL A 766 8.08 3.68 -1.08
CA VAL A 766 8.95 3.75 -2.26
C VAL A 766 10.18 2.87 -2.02
N VAL A 767 10.50 2.04 -3.01
CA VAL A 767 11.64 1.13 -3.04
C VAL A 767 12.51 1.47 -4.24
N LEU A 768 13.72 1.96 -3.97
CA LEU A 768 14.76 2.15 -4.98
C LEU A 768 15.53 0.86 -5.19
N HIS A 769 15.88 0.56 -6.44
CA HIS A 769 16.58 -0.64 -6.89
C HIS A 769 15.90 -1.95 -6.44
N TRP A 770 14.57 -2.00 -6.51
CA TRP A 770 13.75 -3.12 -6.06
C TRP A 770 14.14 -4.47 -6.70
N GLN A 771 14.67 -4.46 -7.93
CA GLN A 771 15.16 -5.66 -8.63
C GLN A 771 16.34 -6.36 -7.93
N LEU A 772 17.08 -5.67 -7.05
CA LEU A 772 18.14 -6.30 -6.26
C LEU A 772 17.58 -7.36 -5.30
N ALA A 773 16.37 -7.15 -4.77
CA ALA A 773 15.69 -8.14 -3.94
C ALA A 773 15.35 -9.42 -4.72
N LEU A 774 14.94 -9.28 -5.98
CA LEU A 774 14.65 -10.41 -6.86
C LEU A 774 15.88 -11.28 -7.09
N ARG A 775 17.04 -10.67 -7.36
CA ARG A 775 18.31 -11.39 -7.58
C ARG A 775 18.75 -12.17 -6.34
N LYS A 776 18.62 -11.59 -5.14
CA LYS A 776 18.93 -12.28 -3.88
C LYS A 776 18.07 -13.54 -3.70
N ARG A 777 16.74 -13.38 -3.89
CA ARG A 777 15.77 -14.48 -3.79
C ARG A 777 15.99 -15.57 -4.84
N ALA A 778 16.25 -15.20 -6.09
CA ALA A 778 16.55 -16.14 -7.18
C ALA A 778 17.88 -16.89 -6.99
N ALA A 779 18.87 -16.27 -6.33
CA ALA A 779 20.16 -16.90 -6.02
C ALA A 779 20.16 -17.74 -4.74
N GLY A 780 18.99 -17.95 -4.09
CA GLY A 780 18.88 -18.70 -2.84
C GLY A 780 19.62 -18.06 -1.65
N ARG A 781 19.88 -16.75 -1.71
CA ARG A 781 20.55 -15.98 -0.64
C ARG A 781 19.51 -15.07 0.03
N PRO A 782 19.23 -15.22 1.33
CA PRO A 782 18.29 -14.36 2.04
C PRO A 782 18.72 -12.88 2.04
#